data_AF-A0A8H5EZ33-F1
#
_entry.id   AF-A0A8H5EZ33-F1
#
_cell.length_a   1.000
_cell.length_b   1.000
_cell.length_c   1.000
_cell.angle_alpha   90.00
_cell.angle_beta   90.00
_cell.angle_gamma   90.00
#
_symmetry.space_group_name_H-M   'P 1'
#
loop_
_entity.id
_entity.type
_entity.pdbx_description
1 polymer ?
#
loop_
_entity_poly.entity_id
_entity_poly.type
_entity_poly.pdbx_seq_one_letter_code
_entity_poly.pdbx_strand_id
1 'polypeptide(L)'
;MRLYEYPPHTPRSPLDAPDPDREREREQEERRRDTELSAEIAHRKKSTNERGIKLTVVLMASRKVLDDPSLDTRLTYIRRQSGLDSRAALFVLSPVSQSELGDFVQSLQQALYEPALEYYTSHSKRVRRKRNRHASQQVPAYPNPLSPLGNTARPLRPEGWTVRYEYKMACFAEFRGEDEVALKHYQDAYETLVIMFGSPVILPPRTKRWAEAKVLADCINVKITKLYLYNNEHALALSHHITHMRKFGDFSRGWGIGEDTFEYWSSMARQHRILAELLEQGTRSTLVIPVHVPVVTSSALANASEKGISLAARGALPGLELDAMRSLGINPSQALQHPGYYYYMAARCTEVRRARFLATLEIEESQGVGSTSPGFANEKKVEHLVIILELYTKAYELFKKYAATSSQDQSLGRLPLWIAYRIAQTYYESGKFNMAVRFFERIAKTYRREQWGSMLKPLLTTWYACAQQLGDMELSVKLLIERLGYDEGIEDADLEGLQDDLLAIFKYRPSSPDEVLVIDHSESQPIFDTSVVFWSPEVKINEPAAFQLTLTAPSNTKIDSLPFKSLEIQFSEGVEPITFTHVNDDSATKLSVRRIDLGDVATREQRTVEANLRWSEGSSVVFTGMISSSIPRTMIITQLRFLMVDGAWKIEIPLDPCRTRSALPPPARWLAAAEPPRFIPVKREEFSSVRVLYPPHSTVISLSHQSPAYLNEEYPITVEITNSDAKELDITMDVLLQPTEIDYAVNTITLDNEQSSAMIKGVVVGRLAPGASVVKTLYLLNTGAIGDRMIDISVQSRSTASASQSENDDDTVSSPGVLDVTDVLRTVSIPTVDPFNFKTNVVYRRPLRQQPGLGDLRTFDKEYWDDADGGEAFISSVFKCEGPWNVKIESFILRKMDHEGAKLLESSIAEGTADDVVSSEYLPGDEFADVCRVSIASGGNRDAGSLPIPGPGEYLITWRRILPDEKHGSTSTSVFPLPSLHPPVDDLVAILDVAPRAKLHQPIPLTLSIRNRHPSRSANVFVQLETDPADAFVVAGLRTGRVPVLLPGGEEKLAWNLIPVECGYVKVPRIRVTNRRSSGNAGGTDAGIDNEGVPVKIVDTRIEQRPGVPITSVQDEDVESENAQPIEESRIASILVLP
;
A
#
# COMPACT_ATOMS: atom_id res chain seq x y z
N MET A 1 -47.79 -40.79 -21.93
CA MET A 1 -48.79 -41.48 -22.79
C MET A 1 -49.31 -40.46 -23.80
N ARG A 2 -50.01 -40.85 -24.87
CA ARG A 2 -50.55 -39.88 -25.86
C ARG A 2 -52.08 -39.85 -25.75
N LEU A 3 -52.66 -38.65 -25.68
CA LEU A 3 -54.12 -38.46 -25.75
C LEU A 3 -54.58 -38.77 -27.18
N TYR A 4 -55.69 -39.49 -27.33
CA TYR A 4 -56.25 -39.75 -28.65
C TYR A 4 -56.91 -38.47 -29.19
N GLU A 5 -56.59 -38.14 -30.44
CA GLU A 5 -57.08 -36.97 -31.15
C GLU A 5 -57.73 -37.46 -32.43
N TYR A 6 -59.01 -37.15 -32.63
CA TYR A 6 -59.68 -37.52 -33.86
C TYR A 6 -59.02 -36.80 -35.05
N PRO A 7 -58.77 -37.46 -36.20
CA PRO A 7 -58.05 -36.87 -37.32
C PRO A 7 -58.69 -35.54 -37.79
N PRO A 8 -57.90 -34.46 -37.94
CA PRO A 8 -58.44 -33.17 -38.32
C PRO A 8 -59.04 -33.24 -39.73
N HIS A 9 -60.26 -32.72 -39.88
CA HIS A 9 -60.83 -32.49 -41.21
C HIS A 9 -60.32 -31.17 -41.75
N THR A 10 -59.78 -31.17 -42.96
CA THR A 10 -59.68 -29.98 -43.78
C THR A 10 -60.98 -29.88 -44.59
N PRO A 11 -61.92 -28.98 -44.23
CA PRO A 11 -63.09 -28.74 -45.06
C PRO A 11 -62.61 -28.24 -46.44
N ARG A 12 -63.31 -28.63 -47.51
CA ARG A 12 -62.96 -28.20 -48.87
C ARG A 12 -63.25 -26.71 -49.08
N SER A 13 -64.07 -26.10 -48.22
CA SER A 13 -64.43 -24.69 -48.22
C SER A 13 -64.50 -24.12 -46.78
N PRO A 14 -64.06 -22.88 -46.52
CA PRO A 14 -64.22 -22.21 -45.22
C PRO A 14 -65.68 -21.93 -44.81
N LEU A 15 -66.66 -22.21 -45.68
CA LEU A 15 -68.09 -21.96 -45.48
C LEU A 15 -68.91 -23.25 -45.26
N ASP A 16 -68.27 -24.43 -45.24
CA ASP A 16 -68.98 -25.69 -44.95
C ASP A 16 -69.41 -25.73 -43.48
N ALA A 17 -70.70 -25.98 -43.23
CA ALA A 17 -71.24 -26.17 -41.89
C ALA A 17 -70.64 -27.44 -41.24
N PRO A 18 -70.36 -27.45 -39.92
CA PRO A 18 -69.88 -28.64 -39.24
C PRO A 18 -70.92 -29.77 -39.35
N ASP A 19 -70.45 -30.96 -39.78
CA ASP A 19 -71.28 -32.16 -39.93
C ASP A 19 -71.63 -32.72 -38.53
N PRO A 20 -72.91 -32.67 -38.09
CA PRO A 20 -73.31 -33.06 -36.74
C PRO A 20 -73.16 -34.56 -36.49
N ASP A 21 -73.22 -35.40 -37.52
CA ASP A 21 -73.04 -36.85 -37.36
C ASP A 21 -71.57 -37.19 -37.16
N ARG A 22 -70.67 -36.43 -37.77
CA ARG A 22 -69.22 -36.55 -37.56
C ARG A 22 -68.77 -36.03 -36.20
N GLU A 23 -69.37 -34.95 -35.69
CA GLU A 23 -69.10 -34.49 -34.32
C GLU A 23 -69.53 -35.55 -33.30
N ARG A 24 -70.67 -36.20 -33.50
CA ARG A 24 -71.11 -37.34 -32.68
C ARG A 24 -70.16 -38.53 -32.78
N GLU A 25 -69.68 -38.86 -33.98
CA GLU A 25 -68.71 -39.94 -34.18
C GLU A 25 -67.37 -39.63 -33.49
N ARG A 26 -66.89 -38.39 -33.60
CA ARG A 26 -65.70 -37.88 -32.91
C ARG A 26 -65.85 -38.05 -31.39
N GLU A 27 -66.93 -37.57 -30.81
CA GLU A 27 -67.18 -37.66 -29.36
C GLU A 27 -67.25 -39.11 -28.87
N GLN A 28 -67.87 -40.01 -29.65
CA GLN A 28 -67.98 -41.43 -29.30
C GLN A 28 -66.62 -42.14 -29.34
N GLU A 29 -65.82 -41.93 -30.39
CA GLU A 29 -64.50 -42.55 -30.52
C GLU A 29 -63.50 -41.97 -29.51
N GLU A 30 -63.50 -40.64 -29.28
CA GLU A 30 -62.70 -40.01 -28.22
C GLU A 30 -63.05 -40.58 -26.85
N ARG A 31 -64.35 -40.73 -26.53
CA ARG A 31 -64.80 -41.33 -25.25
C ARG A 31 -64.42 -42.80 -25.09
N ARG A 32 -64.47 -43.59 -26.18
CA ARG A 32 -64.02 -44.98 -26.18
C ARG A 32 -62.53 -45.06 -25.87
N ARG A 33 -61.71 -44.28 -26.56
CA ARG A 33 -60.25 -44.24 -26.38
C ARG A 33 -59.84 -43.69 -25.02
N ASP A 34 -60.54 -42.70 -24.50
CA ASP A 34 -60.33 -42.18 -23.14
C ASP A 34 -60.65 -43.25 -22.08
N THR A 35 -61.62 -44.13 -22.34
CA THR A 35 -61.96 -45.27 -21.46
C THR A 35 -60.86 -46.34 -21.48
N GLU A 36 -60.33 -46.67 -22.66
CA GLU A 36 -59.18 -47.59 -22.81
C GLU A 36 -57.94 -47.05 -22.10
N LEU A 37 -57.61 -45.76 -22.31
CA LEU A 37 -56.50 -45.07 -21.66
C LEU A 37 -56.67 -45.06 -20.13
N SER A 38 -57.89 -44.84 -19.64
CA SER A 38 -58.17 -44.84 -18.21
C SER A 38 -57.96 -46.22 -17.58
N ALA A 39 -58.33 -47.30 -18.28
CA ALA A 39 -58.08 -48.67 -17.84
C ALA A 39 -56.58 -48.98 -17.78
N GLU A 40 -55.80 -48.51 -18.76
CA GLU A 40 -54.34 -48.67 -18.75
C GLU A 40 -53.70 -47.93 -17.57
N ILE A 41 -54.10 -46.67 -17.33
CA ILE A 41 -53.59 -45.88 -16.20
C ILE A 41 -53.96 -46.57 -14.88
N ALA A 42 -55.19 -47.05 -14.72
CA ALA A 42 -55.62 -47.76 -13.52
C ALA A 42 -54.79 -49.03 -13.27
N HIS A 43 -54.47 -49.80 -14.32
CA HIS A 43 -53.62 -50.99 -14.22
C HIS A 43 -52.20 -50.63 -13.77
N ARG A 44 -51.59 -49.60 -14.38
CA ARG A 44 -50.26 -49.11 -13.97
C ARG A 44 -50.25 -48.57 -12.55
N LYS A 45 -51.31 -47.87 -12.14
CA LYS A 45 -51.47 -47.38 -10.77
C LYS A 45 -51.50 -48.55 -9.78
N LYS A 46 -52.25 -49.61 -10.07
CA LYS A 46 -52.29 -50.81 -9.23
C LYS A 46 -50.90 -51.45 -9.09
N SER A 47 -50.21 -51.69 -10.20
CA SER A 47 -48.87 -52.31 -10.21
C SER A 47 -47.80 -51.48 -9.48
N THR A 48 -47.84 -50.15 -9.62
CA THR A 48 -46.91 -49.24 -8.92
C THR A 48 -47.23 -49.13 -7.43
N ASN A 49 -48.51 -49.10 -7.07
CA ASN A 49 -48.95 -49.02 -5.67
C ASN A 49 -48.60 -50.29 -4.87
N GLU A 50 -48.61 -51.47 -5.49
CA GLU A 50 -48.12 -52.72 -4.88
C GLU A 50 -46.64 -52.63 -4.45
N ARG A 51 -45.84 -51.82 -5.14
CA ARG A 51 -44.44 -51.53 -4.82
C ARG A 51 -44.29 -50.32 -3.90
N GLY A 52 -45.40 -49.71 -3.51
CA GLY A 52 -45.47 -48.50 -2.71
C GLY A 52 -44.98 -47.25 -3.44
N ILE A 53 -45.09 -47.19 -4.78
CA ILE A 53 -44.68 -46.08 -5.65
C ILE A 53 -45.92 -45.26 -6.03
N LYS A 54 -45.87 -43.92 -5.91
CA LYS A 54 -46.93 -43.01 -6.38
C LYS A 54 -46.80 -42.82 -7.91
N LEU A 55 -47.91 -42.90 -8.64
CA LEU A 55 -47.95 -42.74 -10.10
C LEU A 55 -48.40 -41.33 -10.48
N THR A 56 -47.60 -40.67 -11.33
CA THR A 56 -47.96 -39.44 -12.04
C THR A 56 -47.96 -39.72 -13.54
N VAL A 57 -48.94 -39.18 -14.27
CA VAL A 57 -49.10 -39.38 -15.70
C VAL A 57 -48.94 -38.06 -16.44
N VAL A 58 -48.12 -38.06 -17.49
CA VAL A 58 -48.05 -36.97 -18.47
C VAL A 58 -48.65 -37.45 -19.79
N LEU A 59 -49.69 -36.76 -20.26
CA LEU A 59 -50.36 -36.99 -21.54
C LEU A 59 -49.78 -36.05 -22.59
N MET A 60 -49.35 -36.59 -23.72
CA MET A 60 -48.92 -35.81 -24.88
C MET A 60 -50.15 -35.52 -25.74
N ALA A 61 -50.39 -34.24 -26.04
CA ALA A 61 -51.49 -33.79 -26.90
C ALA A 61 -50.98 -32.72 -27.89
N SER A 62 -51.60 -32.56 -29.05
CA SER A 62 -51.25 -31.50 -30.00
C SER A 62 -51.68 -30.13 -29.49
N ARG A 63 -51.03 -29.07 -29.99
CA ARG A 63 -51.35 -27.68 -29.62
C ARG A 63 -52.82 -27.33 -29.87
N LYS A 64 -53.41 -27.86 -30.94
CA LYS A 64 -54.82 -27.62 -31.31
C LYS A 64 -55.82 -28.12 -30.26
N VAL A 65 -55.46 -29.16 -29.51
CA VAL A 65 -56.33 -29.77 -28.51
C VAL A 65 -56.35 -28.98 -27.21
N LEU A 66 -55.30 -28.20 -26.92
CA LEU A 66 -55.26 -27.30 -25.76
C LEU A 66 -56.28 -26.15 -25.88
N ASP A 67 -56.66 -25.78 -27.10
CA ASP A 67 -57.62 -24.72 -27.38
C ASP A 67 -59.09 -25.25 -27.45
N ASP A 68 -59.31 -26.57 -27.32
CA ASP A 68 -60.64 -27.19 -27.38
C ASP A 68 -61.35 -27.12 -26.01
N PRO A 69 -62.54 -26.50 -25.90
CA PRO A 69 -63.27 -26.38 -24.62
C PRO A 69 -63.72 -27.74 -24.05
N SER A 70 -63.76 -28.81 -24.84
CA SER A 70 -64.11 -30.16 -24.37
C SER A 70 -62.95 -30.86 -23.65
N LEU A 71 -61.71 -30.40 -23.79
CA LEU A 71 -60.52 -31.05 -23.23
C LEU A 71 -60.61 -31.22 -21.70
N ASP A 72 -61.05 -30.20 -20.97
CA ASP A 72 -61.15 -30.25 -19.51
C ASP A 72 -62.14 -31.32 -19.04
N THR A 73 -63.25 -31.50 -19.77
CA THR A 73 -64.22 -32.55 -19.46
C THR A 73 -63.65 -33.95 -19.70
N ARG A 74 -62.87 -34.12 -20.77
CA ARG A 74 -62.16 -35.38 -21.09
C ARG A 74 -61.09 -35.70 -20.06
N LEU A 75 -60.24 -34.73 -19.69
CA LEU A 75 -59.22 -34.91 -18.66
C LEU A 75 -59.82 -35.23 -17.29
N THR A 76 -60.95 -34.60 -16.94
CA THR A 76 -61.70 -34.89 -15.71
C THR A 76 -62.27 -36.31 -15.72
N TYR A 77 -62.83 -36.75 -16.85
CA TYR A 77 -63.29 -38.13 -17.05
C TYR A 77 -62.15 -39.13 -16.87
N ILE A 78 -61.02 -38.91 -17.55
CA ILE A 78 -59.84 -39.79 -17.46
C ILE A 78 -59.33 -39.85 -16.02
N ARG A 79 -59.20 -38.70 -15.34
CA ARG A 79 -58.73 -38.64 -13.94
C ARG A 79 -59.62 -39.45 -13.01
N ARG A 80 -60.95 -39.27 -13.11
CA ARG A 80 -61.93 -39.96 -12.27
C ARG A 80 -61.96 -41.46 -12.55
N GLN A 81 -62.03 -41.86 -13.83
CA GLN A 81 -62.13 -43.26 -14.23
C GLN A 81 -60.84 -44.05 -13.93
N SER A 82 -59.68 -43.39 -14.02
CA SER A 82 -58.38 -43.97 -13.66
C SER A 82 -58.14 -44.03 -12.15
N GLY A 83 -58.98 -43.35 -11.36
CA GLY A 83 -58.80 -43.18 -9.92
C GLY A 83 -57.52 -42.41 -9.55
N LEU A 84 -57.00 -41.52 -10.40
CA LEU A 84 -55.83 -40.71 -10.07
C LEU A 84 -56.17 -39.68 -8.98
N ASP A 85 -55.17 -39.25 -8.21
CA ASP A 85 -55.37 -38.19 -7.21
C ASP A 85 -55.81 -36.88 -7.90
N SER A 86 -56.65 -36.13 -7.20
CA SER A 86 -57.12 -34.80 -7.60
C SER A 86 -55.99 -33.78 -7.73
N ARG A 87 -54.88 -33.96 -7.00
CA ARG A 87 -53.70 -33.09 -7.02
C ARG A 87 -52.50 -33.80 -7.66
N ALA A 88 -51.84 -33.13 -8.60
CA ALA A 88 -50.52 -33.48 -9.16
C ALA A 88 -50.35 -34.91 -9.73
N ALA A 89 -51.42 -35.53 -10.23
CA ALA A 89 -51.38 -36.88 -10.78
C ALA A 89 -51.52 -36.96 -12.31
N LEU A 90 -51.99 -35.89 -12.96
CA LEU A 90 -52.21 -35.84 -14.42
C LEU A 90 -51.79 -34.49 -14.98
N PHE A 91 -50.87 -34.50 -15.94
CA PHE A 91 -50.35 -33.33 -16.65
C PHE A 91 -50.51 -33.51 -18.15
N VAL A 92 -50.58 -32.42 -18.90
CA VAL A 92 -50.64 -32.44 -20.37
C VAL A 92 -49.42 -31.70 -20.92
N LEU A 93 -48.73 -32.30 -21.89
CA LEU A 93 -47.59 -31.74 -22.59
C LEU A 93 -47.92 -31.62 -24.07
N SER A 94 -47.78 -30.42 -24.63
CA SER A 94 -47.84 -30.21 -26.09
C SER A 94 -46.46 -30.20 -26.73
N PRO A 95 -46.35 -30.35 -28.06
CA PRO A 95 -45.14 -30.00 -28.78
C PRO A 95 -44.82 -28.51 -28.50
N VAL A 96 -43.76 -28.28 -27.73
CA VAL A 96 -43.30 -26.97 -27.29
C VAL A 96 -41.87 -26.73 -27.75
N SER A 97 -41.46 -25.46 -27.81
CA SER A 97 -40.06 -25.11 -28.08
C SER A 97 -39.13 -25.57 -26.94
N GLN A 98 -37.80 -25.61 -27.16
CA GLN A 98 -36.84 -26.04 -26.12
C GLN A 98 -36.91 -25.19 -24.84
N SER A 99 -37.26 -23.91 -24.94
CA SER A 99 -37.40 -23.00 -23.79
C SER A 99 -38.66 -23.29 -22.98
N GLU A 100 -39.81 -23.45 -23.64
CA GLU A 100 -41.10 -23.77 -23.01
C GLU A 100 -41.12 -25.16 -22.36
N LEU A 101 -40.28 -26.09 -22.86
CA LEU A 101 -40.08 -27.38 -22.21
C LEU A 101 -39.44 -27.24 -20.82
N GLY A 102 -38.55 -26.26 -20.64
CA GLY A 102 -37.97 -25.93 -19.34
C GLY A 102 -39.03 -25.51 -18.33
N ASP A 103 -39.92 -24.59 -18.74
CA ASP A 103 -41.03 -24.09 -17.91
C ASP A 103 -42.01 -25.21 -17.52
N PHE A 104 -42.33 -26.11 -18.46
CA PHE A 104 -43.16 -27.29 -18.16
C PHE A 104 -42.48 -28.22 -17.14
N VAL A 105 -41.19 -28.50 -17.30
CA VAL A 105 -40.44 -29.34 -16.35
C VAL A 105 -40.42 -28.69 -14.96
N GLN A 106 -40.23 -27.37 -14.88
CA GLN A 106 -40.26 -26.63 -13.61
C GLN A 106 -41.64 -26.68 -12.97
N SER A 107 -42.71 -26.46 -13.74
CA SER A 107 -44.10 -26.59 -13.27
C SER A 107 -44.41 -27.99 -12.76
N LEU A 108 -43.96 -29.03 -13.49
CA LEU A 108 -44.11 -30.42 -13.09
C LEU A 108 -43.36 -30.71 -11.78
N GLN A 109 -42.12 -30.24 -11.65
CA GLN A 109 -41.33 -30.37 -10.41
C GLN A 109 -42.03 -29.71 -9.22
N GLN A 110 -42.54 -28.49 -9.39
CA GLN A 110 -43.23 -27.75 -8.34
C GLN A 110 -44.52 -28.46 -7.88
N ALA A 111 -45.30 -28.99 -8.83
CA ALA A 111 -46.52 -29.73 -8.51
C ALA A 111 -46.24 -31.07 -7.82
N LEU A 112 -45.11 -31.72 -8.14
CA LEU A 112 -44.72 -33.01 -7.55
C LEU A 112 -43.95 -32.91 -6.24
N TYR A 113 -43.50 -31.71 -5.86
CA TYR A 113 -42.70 -31.51 -4.67
C TYR A 113 -43.43 -31.95 -3.38
N GLU A 114 -44.64 -31.44 -3.15
CA GLU A 114 -45.43 -31.78 -1.94
C GLU A 114 -45.78 -33.29 -1.86
N PRO A 115 -46.29 -33.95 -2.93
CA PRO A 115 -46.48 -35.40 -2.93
C PRO A 115 -45.21 -36.21 -2.66
N ALA A 116 -44.05 -35.72 -3.11
CA ALA A 116 -42.75 -36.35 -2.90
C ALA A 116 -42.29 -36.21 -1.44
N LEU A 117 -42.48 -35.05 -0.79
CA LEU A 117 -42.17 -34.87 0.62
C LEU A 117 -42.90 -35.87 1.51
N GLU A 118 -44.21 -36.04 1.29
CA GLU A 118 -45.03 -37.01 2.04
C GLU A 118 -44.55 -38.46 1.79
N TYR A 119 -44.20 -38.76 0.54
CA TYR A 119 -43.71 -40.07 0.12
C TYR A 119 -42.41 -40.43 0.86
N TYR A 120 -41.42 -39.53 0.87
CA TYR A 120 -40.15 -39.78 1.54
C TYR A 120 -40.29 -39.78 3.06
N THR A 121 -41.16 -38.94 3.62
CA THR A 121 -41.48 -38.95 5.07
C THR A 121 -42.04 -40.31 5.51
N SER A 122 -42.94 -40.89 4.73
CA SER A 122 -43.51 -42.22 4.98
C SER A 122 -42.44 -43.33 4.93
N HIS A 123 -41.50 -43.21 3.99
CA HIS A 123 -40.36 -44.13 3.85
C HIS A 123 -39.38 -44.00 5.03
N SER A 124 -39.05 -42.79 5.48
CA SER A 124 -38.24 -42.55 6.68
C SER A 124 -38.86 -43.19 7.93
N LYS A 125 -40.17 -43.04 8.14
CA LYS A 125 -40.89 -43.70 9.25
C LYS A 125 -40.80 -45.24 9.18
N ARG A 126 -40.83 -45.82 7.97
CA ARG A 126 -40.69 -47.27 7.76
C ARG A 126 -39.26 -47.74 8.06
N VAL A 127 -38.25 -46.99 7.60
CA VAL A 127 -36.84 -47.30 7.87
C VAL A 127 -36.51 -47.19 9.35
N ARG A 128 -36.95 -46.12 10.03
CA ARG A 128 -36.74 -45.94 11.48
C ARG A 128 -37.30 -47.09 12.31
N ARG A 129 -38.51 -47.57 11.98
CA ARG A 129 -39.10 -48.76 12.62
C ARG A 129 -38.26 -50.03 12.39
N LYS A 130 -37.69 -50.22 11.19
CA LYS A 130 -36.83 -51.37 10.89
C LYS A 130 -35.48 -51.28 11.62
N ARG A 131 -34.86 -50.10 11.64
CA ARG A 131 -33.61 -49.84 12.38
C ARG A 131 -33.76 -50.24 13.85
N ASN A 132 -34.83 -49.77 14.51
CA ASN A 132 -35.06 -50.06 15.93
C ASN A 132 -35.24 -51.56 16.22
N ARG A 133 -35.84 -52.34 15.30
CA ARG A 133 -35.98 -53.80 15.45
C ARG A 133 -34.63 -54.53 15.40
N HIS A 134 -33.73 -54.09 14.52
CA HIS A 134 -32.41 -54.70 14.39
C HIS A 134 -31.43 -54.25 15.46
N ALA A 135 -31.57 -53.02 15.98
CA ALA A 135 -30.79 -52.54 17.12
C ALA A 135 -31.09 -53.34 18.42
N SER A 136 -32.30 -53.86 18.57
CA SER A 136 -32.72 -54.66 19.74
C SER A 136 -32.43 -56.16 19.65
N GLN A 137 -31.98 -56.68 18.49
CA GLN A 137 -31.64 -58.10 18.33
C GLN A 137 -30.13 -58.30 18.54
N GLN A 138 -29.74 -58.73 19.75
CA GLN A 138 -28.39 -59.26 20.00
C GLN A 138 -28.23 -60.58 19.23
N VAL A 139 -27.62 -60.52 18.04
CA VAL A 139 -27.18 -61.73 17.33
C VAL A 139 -25.85 -62.17 17.95
N PRO A 140 -25.67 -63.46 18.34
CA PRO A 140 -24.40 -63.94 18.88
C PRO A 140 -23.24 -63.65 17.92
N ALA A 141 -22.13 -63.15 18.46
CA ALA A 141 -21.01 -62.58 17.72
C ALA A 141 -20.18 -63.55 16.86
N TYR A 142 -20.55 -64.84 16.78
CA TYR A 142 -19.83 -65.84 15.99
C TYR A 142 -20.77 -66.95 15.46
N PRO A 143 -20.76 -67.25 14.15
CA PRO A 143 -20.97 -68.60 13.67
C PRO A 143 -19.63 -69.22 13.25
N ASN A 144 -19.43 -70.46 13.69
CA ASN A 144 -18.35 -71.40 13.38
C ASN A 144 -17.77 -71.27 11.95
N PRO A 145 -16.45 -71.40 11.75
CA PRO A 145 -15.88 -71.57 10.43
C PRO A 145 -16.20 -72.99 9.92
N LEU A 146 -16.42 -73.12 8.61
CA LEU A 146 -16.58 -74.36 7.82
C LEU A 146 -18.01 -74.95 7.74
N SER A 147 -18.77 -74.53 6.72
CA SER A 147 -19.68 -75.44 6.01
C SER A 147 -19.64 -75.14 4.51
N PRO A 148 -19.32 -76.11 3.63
CA PRO A 148 -19.01 -75.88 2.22
C PRO A 148 -20.21 -76.08 1.28
N LEU A 149 -21.45 -75.96 1.79
CA LEU A 149 -22.65 -76.16 0.98
C LEU A 149 -23.63 -74.98 1.12
N GLY A 150 -23.97 -74.36 -0.01
CA GLY A 150 -25.24 -73.66 -0.16
C GLY A 150 -25.20 -72.14 -0.08
N ASN A 151 -25.62 -71.53 -1.19
CA ASN A 151 -25.74 -70.12 -1.51
C ASN A 151 -26.79 -69.37 -0.64
N THR A 152 -26.61 -69.38 0.69
CA THR A 152 -27.49 -68.64 1.62
C THR A 152 -26.87 -67.27 1.93
N ALA A 153 -27.62 -66.21 1.65
CA ALA A 153 -27.20 -64.84 1.93
C ALA A 153 -26.96 -64.67 3.44
N ARG A 154 -25.69 -64.56 3.85
CA ARG A 154 -25.33 -64.33 5.25
C ARG A 154 -25.97 -63.02 5.74
N PRO A 155 -26.71 -63.02 6.86
CA PRO A 155 -27.25 -61.79 7.41
C PRO A 155 -26.13 -60.79 7.70
N LEU A 156 -26.39 -59.50 7.49
CA LEU A 156 -25.44 -58.44 7.78
C LEU A 156 -25.14 -58.43 9.30
N ARG A 157 -23.90 -58.10 9.68
CA ARG A 157 -23.53 -57.78 11.07
C ARG A 157 -24.27 -56.51 11.53
N PRO A 158 -24.38 -56.24 12.84
CA PRO A 158 -25.01 -55.03 13.36
C PRO A 158 -24.51 -53.75 12.70
N GLU A 159 -23.19 -53.60 12.51
CA GLU A 159 -22.55 -52.45 11.86
C GLU A 159 -23.04 -52.29 10.41
N GLY A 160 -23.15 -53.39 9.67
CA GLY A 160 -23.65 -53.40 8.29
C GLY A 160 -25.15 -53.04 8.20
N TRP A 161 -25.96 -53.40 9.19
CA TRP A 161 -27.35 -52.96 9.28
C TRP A 161 -27.45 -51.46 9.60
N THR A 162 -26.61 -50.96 10.50
CA THR A 162 -26.51 -49.53 10.82
C THR A 162 -26.17 -48.71 9.58
N VAL A 163 -25.06 -49.02 8.88
CA VAL A 163 -24.68 -48.33 7.64
C VAL A 163 -25.84 -48.29 6.65
N ARG A 164 -26.53 -49.43 6.44
CA ARG A 164 -27.64 -49.54 5.49
C ARG A 164 -28.82 -48.62 5.86
N TYR A 165 -29.17 -48.56 7.14
CA TYR A 165 -30.34 -47.79 7.57
C TYR A 165 -30.02 -46.30 7.69
N GLU A 166 -28.83 -45.94 8.19
CA GLU A 166 -28.37 -44.55 8.24
C GLU A 166 -28.24 -43.96 6.83
N TYR A 167 -27.64 -44.69 5.88
CA TYR A 167 -27.57 -44.24 4.48
C TYR A 167 -28.97 -44.01 3.87
N LYS A 168 -29.94 -44.88 4.15
CA LYS A 168 -31.31 -44.71 3.66
C LYS A 168 -32.01 -43.50 4.29
N MET A 169 -31.84 -43.31 5.60
CA MET A 169 -32.37 -42.14 6.29
C MET A 169 -31.76 -40.85 5.72
N ALA A 170 -30.46 -40.86 5.44
CA ALA A 170 -29.75 -39.75 4.81
C ALA A 170 -30.31 -39.42 3.42
N CYS A 171 -30.43 -40.42 2.52
CA CYS A 171 -30.98 -40.20 1.18
C CYS A 171 -32.42 -39.66 1.22
N PHE A 172 -33.26 -40.15 2.12
CA PHE A 172 -34.65 -39.66 2.24
C PHE A 172 -34.74 -38.29 2.90
N ALA A 173 -33.77 -37.88 3.72
CA ALA A 173 -33.66 -36.51 4.20
C ALA A 173 -33.18 -35.58 3.08
N GLU A 174 -32.17 -35.98 2.30
CA GLU A 174 -31.67 -35.21 1.14
C GLU A 174 -32.79 -34.98 0.11
N PHE A 175 -33.57 -36.00 -0.23
CA PHE A 175 -34.71 -35.86 -1.16
C PHE A 175 -35.86 -34.98 -0.63
N ARG A 176 -35.88 -34.69 0.68
CA ARG A 176 -36.84 -33.75 1.27
C ARG A 176 -36.28 -32.33 1.36
N GLY A 177 -35.01 -32.10 1.02
CA GLY A 177 -34.33 -30.82 1.24
C GLY A 177 -33.99 -30.55 2.71
N GLU A 178 -33.95 -31.60 3.55
CA GLU A 178 -33.52 -31.49 4.96
C GLU A 178 -32.01 -31.74 5.04
N ASP A 179 -31.22 -30.78 4.57
CA ASP A 179 -29.78 -30.96 4.33
C ASP A 179 -28.97 -31.28 5.60
N GLU A 180 -29.26 -30.63 6.73
CA GLU A 180 -28.60 -30.91 8.01
C GLU A 180 -28.89 -32.32 8.54
N VAL A 181 -30.13 -32.77 8.40
CA VAL A 181 -30.56 -34.12 8.82
C VAL A 181 -29.92 -35.17 7.92
N ALA A 182 -29.85 -34.90 6.62
CA ALA A 182 -29.17 -35.76 5.66
C ALA A 182 -27.68 -35.86 5.97
N LEU A 183 -27.04 -34.73 6.24
CA LEU A 183 -25.62 -34.63 6.60
C LEU A 183 -25.29 -35.48 7.83
N LYS A 184 -26.08 -35.33 8.91
CA LYS A 184 -25.92 -36.11 10.15
C LYS A 184 -25.99 -37.62 9.89
N HIS A 185 -27.01 -38.08 9.17
CA HIS A 185 -27.17 -39.50 8.86
C HIS A 185 -26.08 -40.03 7.89
N TYR A 186 -25.60 -39.21 6.95
CA TYR A 186 -24.46 -39.59 6.11
C TYR A 186 -23.17 -39.72 6.92
N GLN A 187 -22.92 -38.81 7.87
CA GLN A 187 -21.77 -38.88 8.78
C GLN A 187 -21.81 -40.15 9.64
N ASP A 188 -22.95 -40.46 10.26
CA ASP A 188 -23.12 -41.67 11.09
C ASP A 188 -22.91 -42.95 10.26
N ALA A 189 -23.41 -42.97 9.01
CA ALA A 189 -23.19 -44.07 8.07
C ALA A 189 -21.70 -44.20 7.70
N TYR A 190 -21.03 -43.07 7.45
CA TYR A 190 -19.61 -43.02 7.10
C TYR A 190 -18.71 -43.50 8.25
N GLU A 191 -18.94 -43.01 9.47
CA GLU A 191 -18.18 -43.39 10.66
C GLU A 191 -18.28 -44.89 10.94
N THR A 192 -19.48 -45.45 10.85
CA THR A 192 -19.70 -46.90 11.01
C THR A 192 -18.95 -47.68 9.92
N LEU A 193 -18.97 -47.18 8.68
CA LEU A 193 -18.28 -47.83 7.56
C LEU A 193 -16.75 -47.77 7.71
N VAL A 194 -16.20 -46.66 8.21
CA VAL A 194 -14.78 -46.51 8.55
C VAL A 194 -14.36 -47.50 9.65
N ILE A 195 -15.19 -47.71 10.68
CA ILE A 195 -14.94 -48.72 11.71
C ILE A 195 -14.87 -50.12 11.09
N MET A 196 -15.77 -50.44 10.15
CA MET A 196 -15.75 -51.73 9.44
C MET A 196 -14.46 -51.94 8.61
N PHE A 197 -13.90 -50.88 8.04
CA PHE A 197 -12.62 -50.94 7.30
C PHE A 197 -11.40 -51.10 8.20
N GLY A 198 -11.48 -50.67 9.46
CA GLY A 198 -10.43 -50.85 10.46
C GLY A 198 -10.19 -52.32 10.86
N SER A 199 -11.09 -53.24 10.50
CA SER A 199 -10.92 -54.67 10.76
C SER A 199 -10.89 -55.49 9.46
N PRO A 200 -9.73 -56.10 9.09
CA PRO A 200 -9.63 -56.94 7.90
C PRO A 200 -10.47 -58.24 8.00
N VAL A 201 -10.95 -58.58 9.21
CA VAL A 201 -11.87 -59.71 9.44
C VAL A 201 -13.30 -59.36 9.02
N ILE A 202 -13.70 -58.10 9.13
CA ILE A 202 -15.06 -57.63 8.78
C ILE A 202 -15.16 -57.38 7.28
N LEU A 203 -14.17 -56.67 6.71
CA LEU A 203 -14.06 -56.40 5.28
C LEU A 203 -12.68 -56.84 4.76
N PRO A 204 -12.52 -58.12 4.38
CA PRO A 204 -11.27 -58.61 3.82
C PRO A 204 -10.88 -57.87 2.53
N PRO A 205 -9.66 -57.31 2.43
CA PRO A 205 -9.18 -56.60 1.24
C PRO A 205 -9.26 -57.44 -0.03
N ARG A 206 -9.36 -56.79 -1.19
CA ARG A 206 -9.44 -57.43 -2.52
C ARG A 206 -10.63 -58.38 -2.74
N THR A 207 -11.65 -58.35 -1.87
CA THR A 207 -12.92 -59.04 -2.12
C THR A 207 -13.93 -58.12 -2.83
N LYS A 208 -14.90 -58.71 -3.55
CA LYS A 208 -15.98 -57.94 -4.20
C LYS A 208 -16.72 -57.03 -3.21
N ARG A 209 -17.04 -57.56 -2.03
CA ARG A 209 -17.76 -56.83 -0.98
C ARG A 209 -16.94 -55.68 -0.39
N TRP A 210 -15.62 -55.86 -0.25
CA TRP A 210 -14.72 -54.78 0.14
C TRP A 210 -14.68 -53.66 -0.90
N ALA A 211 -14.61 -54.01 -2.19
CA ALA A 211 -14.64 -53.03 -3.27
C ALA A 211 -15.97 -52.26 -3.32
N GLU A 212 -17.11 -52.95 -3.21
CA GLU A 212 -18.44 -52.33 -3.12
C GLU A 212 -18.56 -51.40 -1.89
N ALA A 213 -18.05 -51.82 -0.74
CA ALA A 213 -18.02 -51.00 0.46
C ALA A 213 -17.13 -49.75 0.28
N LYS A 214 -16.01 -49.87 -0.44
CA LYS A 214 -15.10 -48.74 -0.67
C LYS A 214 -15.76 -47.72 -1.58
N VAL A 215 -16.40 -48.18 -2.66
CA VAL A 215 -17.21 -47.32 -3.54
C VAL A 215 -18.33 -46.63 -2.75
N LEU A 216 -19.01 -47.34 -1.85
CA LEU A 216 -20.02 -46.73 -0.99
C LEU A 216 -19.43 -45.64 -0.08
N ALA A 217 -18.26 -45.88 0.53
CA ALA A 217 -17.58 -44.88 1.35
C ALA A 217 -17.19 -43.63 0.54
N ASP A 218 -16.62 -43.83 -0.65
CA ASP A 218 -16.27 -42.76 -1.59
C ASP A 218 -17.53 -41.95 -1.97
N CYS A 219 -18.65 -42.61 -2.28
CA CYS A 219 -19.92 -41.96 -2.58
C CYS A 219 -20.47 -41.16 -1.39
N ILE A 220 -20.37 -41.69 -0.16
CA ILE A 220 -20.83 -40.98 1.04
C ILE A 220 -19.93 -39.76 1.32
N ASN A 221 -18.61 -39.89 1.15
CA ASN A 221 -17.67 -38.76 1.26
C ASN A 221 -18.08 -37.61 0.32
N VAL A 222 -18.36 -37.93 -0.96
CA VAL A 222 -18.84 -36.94 -1.94
C VAL A 222 -20.15 -36.31 -1.51
N LYS A 223 -21.09 -37.09 -0.95
CA LYS A 223 -22.37 -36.57 -0.43
C LYS A 223 -22.17 -35.61 0.73
N ILE A 224 -21.32 -35.95 1.70
CA ILE A 224 -21.01 -35.10 2.85
C ILE A 224 -20.33 -33.81 2.38
N THR A 225 -19.29 -33.90 1.55
CA THR A 225 -18.61 -32.73 0.98
C THR A 225 -19.58 -31.84 0.20
N LYS A 226 -20.47 -32.43 -0.62
CA LYS A 226 -21.49 -31.70 -1.36
C LYS A 226 -22.46 -30.94 -0.45
N LEU A 227 -22.96 -31.58 0.62
CA LEU A 227 -23.88 -30.94 1.57
C LEU A 227 -23.20 -29.79 2.33
N TYR A 228 -21.93 -29.95 2.74
CA TYR A 228 -21.15 -28.84 3.30
C TYR A 228 -21.02 -27.67 2.33
N LEU A 229 -20.77 -27.95 1.04
CA LEU A 229 -20.69 -26.91 0.01
C LEU A 229 -22.04 -26.20 -0.21
N TYR A 230 -23.17 -26.91 -0.13
CA TYR A 230 -24.50 -26.30 -0.22
C TYR A 230 -24.76 -25.32 0.94
N ASN A 231 -24.23 -25.61 2.12
CA ASN A 231 -24.31 -24.73 3.29
C ASN A 231 -23.22 -23.62 3.29
N ASN A 232 -22.43 -23.48 2.22
CA ASN A 232 -21.25 -22.59 2.14
C ASN A 232 -20.18 -22.85 3.21
N GLU A 233 -20.13 -24.05 3.79
CA GLU A 233 -19.15 -24.46 4.79
C GLU A 233 -17.86 -25.02 4.13
N HIS A 234 -17.16 -24.17 3.37
CA HIS A 234 -16.01 -24.59 2.55
C HIS A 234 -14.88 -25.28 3.34
N ALA A 235 -14.59 -24.81 4.55
CA ALA A 235 -13.55 -25.38 5.40
C ALA A 235 -13.90 -26.79 5.87
N LEU A 236 -15.17 -27.03 6.25
CA LEU A 236 -15.64 -28.35 6.67
C LEU A 236 -15.71 -29.32 5.49
N ALA A 237 -16.13 -28.84 4.31
CA ALA A 237 -16.10 -29.62 3.08
C ALA A 237 -14.69 -30.16 2.76
N LEU A 238 -13.69 -29.27 2.79
CA LEU A 238 -12.29 -29.64 2.55
C LEU A 238 -11.73 -30.55 3.64
N SER A 239 -11.94 -30.18 4.91
CA SER A 239 -11.45 -30.93 6.07
C SER A 239 -11.97 -32.37 6.06
N HIS A 240 -13.26 -32.56 5.77
CA HIS A 240 -13.85 -33.90 5.67
C HIS A 240 -13.22 -34.72 4.55
N HIS A 241 -13.09 -34.12 3.35
CA HIS A 241 -12.51 -34.79 2.19
C HIS A 241 -11.04 -35.19 2.42
N ILE A 242 -10.22 -34.31 2.98
CA ILE A 242 -8.82 -34.60 3.32
C ILE A 242 -8.74 -35.69 4.39
N THR A 243 -9.60 -35.63 5.41
CA THR A 243 -9.68 -36.66 6.44
C THR A 243 -10.04 -38.02 5.86
N HIS A 244 -10.97 -38.06 4.89
CA HIS A 244 -11.30 -39.28 4.16
C HIS A 244 -10.09 -39.84 3.41
N MET A 245 -9.40 -39.02 2.61
CA MET A 245 -8.19 -39.45 1.89
C MET A 245 -7.11 -39.97 2.84
N ARG A 246 -6.87 -39.29 3.97
CA ARG A 246 -5.90 -39.73 4.99
C ARG A 246 -6.27 -41.08 5.59
N LYS A 247 -7.50 -41.24 6.09
CA LYS A 247 -7.98 -42.49 6.69
C LYS A 247 -7.87 -43.66 5.71
N PHE A 248 -8.31 -43.47 4.47
CA PHE A 248 -8.21 -44.52 3.46
C PHE A 248 -6.79 -44.75 2.98
N GLY A 249 -5.91 -43.75 3.05
CA GLY A 249 -4.47 -43.93 2.84
C GLY A 249 -3.83 -44.81 3.91
N ASP A 250 -4.13 -44.54 5.18
CA ASP A 250 -3.66 -45.34 6.32
C ASP A 250 -4.17 -46.78 6.24
N PHE A 251 -5.46 -46.99 5.92
CA PHE A 251 -6.00 -48.32 5.69
C PHE A 251 -5.33 -49.03 4.51
N SER A 252 -5.03 -48.30 3.42
CA SER A 252 -4.42 -48.88 2.22
C SER A 252 -2.99 -49.39 2.50
N ARG A 253 -2.22 -48.72 3.37
CA ARG A 253 -0.93 -49.25 3.87
C ARG A 253 -1.11 -50.60 4.56
N GLY A 254 -2.13 -50.74 5.41
CA GLY A 254 -2.47 -52.01 6.09
C GLY A 254 -2.97 -53.12 5.15
N TRP A 255 -3.44 -52.78 3.95
CA TRP A 255 -3.92 -53.75 2.93
C TRP A 255 -2.84 -54.20 1.94
N GLY A 256 -1.60 -53.68 2.07
CA GLY A 256 -0.55 -53.89 1.06
C GLY A 256 -0.78 -53.09 -0.23
N ILE A 257 -1.58 -52.04 -0.17
CA ILE A 257 -1.87 -51.10 -1.26
C ILE A 257 -1.27 -49.74 -0.87
N GLY A 258 0.05 -49.72 -0.65
CA GLY A 258 0.77 -48.54 -0.18
C GLY A 258 1.11 -47.55 -1.29
N GLU A 259 1.83 -46.49 -0.92
CA GLU A 259 2.30 -45.40 -1.82
C GLU A 259 3.27 -45.89 -2.92
N ASP A 260 3.80 -47.10 -2.79
CA ASP A 260 4.63 -47.72 -3.83
C ASP A 260 3.81 -48.41 -4.94
N THR A 261 2.49 -48.53 -4.76
CA THR A 261 1.60 -49.23 -5.71
C THR A 261 0.84 -48.26 -6.61
N PHE A 262 0.61 -48.64 -7.88
CA PHE A 262 -0.24 -47.85 -8.79
C PHE A 262 -1.71 -47.81 -8.32
N GLU A 263 -2.19 -48.84 -7.63
CA GLU A 263 -3.57 -48.95 -7.10
C GLU A 263 -3.88 -47.82 -6.11
N TYR A 264 -2.93 -47.47 -5.24
CA TYR A 264 -3.03 -46.36 -4.30
C TYR A 264 -3.19 -45.02 -5.03
N TRP A 265 -2.28 -44.73 -5.97
CA TRP A 265 -2.28 -43.47 -6.72
C TRP A 265 -3.48 -43.34 -7.67
N SER A 266 -4.00 -44.46 -8.19
CA SER A 266 -5.28 -44.51 -8.90
C SER A 266 -6.45 -44.05 -8.02
N SER A 267 -6.48 -44.49 -6.76
CA SER A 267 -7.47 -44.07 -5.78
C SER A 267 -7.35 -42.58 -5.44
N MET A 268 -6.13 -42.08 -5.21
CA MET A 268 -5.89 -40.66 -4.89
C MET A 268 -6.23 -39.73 -6.06
N ALA A 269 -5.80 -40.08 -7.28
CA ALA A 269 -6.14 -39.34 -8.49
C ALA A 269 -7.66 -39.22 -8.69
N ARG A 270 -8.40 -40.31 -8.42
CA ARG A 270 -9.86 -40.33 -8.49
C ARG A 270 -10.51 -39.37 -7.48
N GLN A 271 -10.05 -39.36 -6.23
CA GLN A 271 -10.62 -38.49 -5.20
C GLN A 271 -10.43 -37.00 -5.55
N HIS A 272 -9.23 -36.61 -5.99
CA HIS A 272 -8.97 -35.25 -6.46
C HIS A 272 -9.78 -34.89 -7.71
N ARG A 273 -9.91 -35.80 -8.68
CA ARG A 273 -10.74 -35.58 -9.88
C ARG A 273 -12.21 -35.37 -9.52
N ILE A 274 -12.77 -36.20 -8.63
CA ILE A 274 -14.17 -36.08 -8.20
C ILE A 274 -14.41 -34.76 -7.47
N LEU A 275 -13.50 -34.35 -6.59
CA LEU A 275 -13.61 -33.05 -5.91
C LEU A 275 -13.55 -31.89 -6.91
N ALA A 276 -12.65 -31.96 -7.89
CA ALA A 276 -12.55 -30.96 -8.96
C ALA A 276 -13.86 -30.86 -9.76
N GLU A 277 -14.40 -32.00 -10.21
CA GLU A 277 -15.67 -32.06 -10.96
C GLU A 277 -16.86 -31.55 -10.13
N LEU A 278 -16.91 -31.88 -8.83
CA LEU A 278 -17.95 -31.40 -7.91
C LEU A 278 -17.90 -29.87 -7.76
N LEU A 279 -16.70 -29.31 -7.54
CA LEU A 279 -16.53 -27.87 -7.42
C LEU A 279 -16.82 -27.16 -8.74
N GLU A 280 -16.39 -27.70 -9.88
CA GLU A 280 -16.67 -27.13 -11.19
C GLU A 280 -18.18 -27.09 -11.46
N GLN A 281 -18.90 -28.18 -11.19
CA GLN A 281 -20.37 -28.21 -11.28
C GLN A 281 -21.02 -27.20 -10.32
N GLY A 282 -20.53 -27.12 -9.08
CA GLY A 282 -20.98 -26.13 -8.10
C GLY A 282 -20.84 -24.70 -8.61
N THR A 283 -19.68 -24.35 -9.17
CA THR A 283 -19.40 -22.99 -9.67
C THR A 283 -20.22 -22.58 -10.89
N ARG A 284 -20.79 -23.54 -11.65
CA ARG A 284 -21.74 -23.26 -12.73
C ARG A 284 -23.15 -22.96 -12.21
N SER A 285 -23.42 -23.28 -10.94
CA SER A 285 -24.70 -23.05 -10.27
C SER A 285 -24.62 -21.83 -9.37
N THR A 286 -24.56 -22.01 -8.05
CA THR A 286 -24.59 -20.93 -7.04
C THR A 286 -23.35 -20.90 -6.14
N LEU A 287 -22.44 -21.87 -6.26
CA LEU A 287 -21.27 -21.96 -5.37
C LEU A 287 -20.24 -20.88 -5.72
N VAL A 288 -19.97 -19.99 -4.76
CA VAL A 288 -18.87 -19.02 -4.84
C VAL A 288 -17.67 -19.60 -4.13
N ILE A 289 -16.52 -19.67 -4.81
CA ILE A 289 -15.28 -20.15 -4.19
C ILE A 289 -14.55 -18.97 -3.56
N PRO A 290 -14.12 -19.07 -2.28
CA PRO A 290 -13.36 -18.02 -1.63
C PRO A 290 -12.06 -17.71 -2.39
N VAL A 291 -11.81 -16.43 -2.67
CA VAL A 291 -10.53 -15.95 -3.22
C VAL A 291 -9.63 -15.59 -2.04
N HIS A 292 -8.55 -16.35 -1.89
CA HIS A 292 -7.56 -16.15 -0.83
C HIS A 292 -6.49 -15.18 -1.32
N VAL A 293 -6.63 -13.88 -0.98
CA VAL A 293 -5.61 -12.87 -1.27
C VAL A 293 -4.72 -12.72 -0.03
N PRO A 294 -3.38 -12.83 -0.15
CA PRO A 294 -2.49 -12.57 0.98
C PRO A 294 -2.62 -11.10 1.39
N VAL A 295 -3.05 -10.85 2.63
CA VAL A 295 -3.07 -9.51 3.23
C VAL A 295 -1.66 -9.20 3.69
N VAL A 296 -0.99 -8.27 3.02
CA VAL A 296 0.30 -7.75 3.50
C VAL A 296 0.01 -6.87 4.71
N THR A 297 0.29 -7.37 5.92
CA THR A 297 0.11 -6.59 7.15
C THR A 297 1.25 -5.59 7.30
N SER A 298 0.94 -4.33 7.67
CA SER A 298 1.91 -3.26 7.89
C SER A 298 2.99 -3.62 8.93
N SER A 299 2.71 -4.57 9.83
CA SER A 299 3.68 -5.12 10.79
C SER A 299 4.81 -5.92 10.13
N ALA A 300 4.57 -6.57 8.98
CA ALA A 300 5.61 -7.29 8.25
C ALA A 300 6.60 -6.32 7.56
N LEU A 301 6.12 -5.15 7.16
CA LEU A 301 6.94 -4.04 6.63
C LEU A 301 7.70 -3.31 7.74
N ALA A 302 7.07 -3.06 8.89
CA ALA A 302 7.69 -2.39 10.04
C ALA A 302 8.79 -3.23 10.71
N ASN A 303 8.58 -4.55 10.83
CA ASN A 303 9.59 -5.46 11.39
C ASN A 303 10.83 -5.61 10.47
N ALA A 304 10.71 -5.26 9.18
CA ALA A 304 11.83 -5.23 8.25
C ALA A 304 12.67 -3.93 8.38
N SER A 305 12.04 -2.80 8.76
CA SER A 305 12.73 -1.51 8.95
C SER A 305 13.46 -1.40 10.28
N GLU A 306 12.98 -2.00 11.37
CA GLU A 306 13.62 -1.90 12.70
C GLU A 306 14.94 -2.68 12.82
N LYS A 307 15.18 -3.69 11.97
CA LYS A 307 16.41 -4.52 12.03
C LYS A 307 17.54 -4.05 11.12
N GLY A 308 17.43 -2.88 10.49
CA GLY A 308 18.51 -2.34 9.64
C GLY A 308 18.92 -3.28 8.49
N ILE A 309 17.99 -4.11 8.00
CA ILE A 309 18.24 -4.99 6.86
C ILE A 309 18.09 -4.14 5.60
N SER A 310 19.19 -3.50 5.20
CA SER A 310 19.33 -2.95 3.85
C SER A 310 19.00 -4.02 2.81
N LEU A 311 18.46 -3.63 1.65
CA LEU A 311 18.18 -4.52 0.51
C LEU A 311 19.36 -5.45 0.16
N ALA A 312 20.60 -5.06 0.50
CA ALA A 312 21.82 -5.83 0.31
C ALA A 312 21.99 -7.07 1.22
N ALA A 313 21.27 -7.16 2.35
CA ALA A 313 21.37 -8.26 3.31
C ALA A 313 20.34 -9.38 3.10
N ARG A 314 19.61 -9.36 1.97
CA ARG A 314 18.63 -10.40 1.60
C ARG A 314 19.25 -11.74 1.17
N GLY A 315 20.56 -11.81 0.92
CA GLY A 315 21.20 -13.00 0.32
C GLY A 315 21.95 -13.95 1.27
N ALA A 316 22.00 -13.71 2.59
CA ALA A 316 22.98 -14.38 3.46
C ALA A 316 22.44 -15.52 4.36
N LEU A 317 21.13 -15.80 4.41
CA LEU A 317 20.56 -16.86 5.28
C LEU A 317 19.41 -17.61 4.59
N PRO A 318 19.67 -18.76 3.94
CA PRO A 318 18.68 -19.54 3.16
C PRO A 318 17.50 -20.12 3.97
N GLY A 319 17.55 -20.09 5.30
CA GLY A 319 16.54 -20.72 6.17
C GLY A 319 15.42 -19.79 6.66
N LEU A 320 15.68 -18.47 6.78
CA LEU A 320 14.73 -17.54 7.40
C LEU A 320 13.71 -16.98 6.39
N GLU A 321 14.11 -16.89 5.11
CA GLU A 321 13.27 -16.42 4.00
C GLU A 321 12.12 -17.38 3.67
N LEU A 322 12.37 -18.69 3.73
CA LEU A 322 11.36 -19.70 3.39
C LEU A 322 10.24 -19.75 4.43
N ASP A 323 10.57 -19.57 5.72
CA ASP A 323 9.58 -19.51 6.79
C ASP A 323 8.82 -18.18 6.81
N ALA A 324 9.47 -17.06 6.45
CA ALA A 324 8.81 -15.76 6.26
C ALA A 324 7.86 -15.75 5.04
N MET A 325 8.24 -16.40 3.93
CA MET A 325 7.36 -16.55 2.76
C MET A 325 6.22 -17.55 3.00
N ARG A 326 6.45 -18.64 3.76
CA ARG A 326 5.40 -19.58 4.18
C ARG A 326 4.39 -18.96 5.13
N SER A 327 4.78 -17.95 5.90
CA SER A 327 3.89 -17.24 6.83
C SER A 327 3.05 -16.14 6.16
N LEU A 328 3.40 -15.73 4.93
CA LEU A 328 2.58 -14.84 4.09
C LEU A 328 1.53 -15.59 3.25
N GLY A 329 1.71 -16.89 3.02
CA GLY A 329 0.83 -17.72 2.21
C GLY A 329 -0.16 -18.56 3.03
N ILE A 330 -1.40 -18.68 2.57
CA ILE A 330 -2.35 -19.63 3.16
C ILE A 330 -1.98 -21.05 2.69
N ASN A 331 -1.91 -22.00 3.63
CA ASN A 331 -1.64 -23.39 3.29
C ASN A 331 -2.76 -23.95 2.37
N PRO A 332 -2.47 -24.39 1.13
CA PRO A 332 -3.48 -24.89 0.19
C PRO A 332 -4.24 -26.14 0.69
N SER A 333 -3.70 -26.84 1.68
CA SER A 333 -4.36 -27.97 2.33
C SER A 333 -5.39 -27.56 3.39
N GLN A 334 -5.38 -26.30 3.82
CA GLN A 334 -6.27 -25.76 4.85
C GLN A 334 -7.35 -24.84 4.29
N ALA A 335 -7.19 -24.38 3.04
CA ALA A 335 -8.12 -23.48 2.38
C ALA A 335 -8.57 -24.04 1.03
N LEU A 336 -9.90 -24.11 0.83
CA LEU A 336 -10.50 -24.64 -0.40
C LEU A 336 -10.07 -23.79 -1.60
N GLN A 337 -9.42 -24.45 -2.57
CA GLN A 337 -8.93 -23.82 -3.80
C GLN A 337 -9.96 -23.93 -4.93
N HIS A 338 -9.76 -23.17 -6.00
CA HIS A 338 -10.56 -23.32 -7.22
C HIS A 338 -10.37 -24.71 -7.87
N PRO A 339 -11.30 -25.18 -8.73
CA PRO A 339 -11.31 -26.56 -9.21
C PRO A 339 -10.05 -26.96 -10.01
N GLY A 340 -9.38 -25.99 -10.64
CA GLY A 340 -8.16 -26.20 -11.40
C GLY A 340 -7.02 -26.78 -10.56
N TYR A 341 -6.91 -26.39 -9.29
CA TYR A 341 -5.92 -26.96 -8.36
C TYR A 341 -6.12 -28.46 -8.16
N TYR A 342 -7.36 -28.92 -7.98
CA TYR A 342 -7.66 -30.33 -7.77
C TYR A 342 -7.51 -31.17 -9.05
N TYR A 343 -7.76 -30.58 -10.23
CA TYR A 343 -7.39 -31.22 -11.50
C TYR A 343 -5.87 -31.37 -11.66
N TYR A 344 -5.10 -30.34 -11.26
CA TYR A 344 -3.64 -30.42 -11.24
C TYR A 344 -3.15 -31.52 -10.28
N MET A 345 -3.70 -31.61 -9.07
CA MET A 345 -3.36 -32.68 -8.12
C MET A 345 -3.74 -34.07 -8.66
N ALA A 346 -4.89 -34.19 -9.35
CA ALA A 346 -5.29 -35.44 -10.00
C ALA A 346 -4.32 -35.86 -11.12
N ALA A 347 -3.86 -34.92 -11.96
CA ALA A 347 -2.82 -35.16 -12.97
C ALA A 347 -1.52 -35.61 -12.28
N ARG A 348 -1.16 -34.90 -11.20
CA ARG A 348 -0.19 -35.25 -10.15
C ARG A 348 -0.10 -36.74 -9.85
N CYS A 349 -1.17 -37.19 -9.23
CA CYS A 349 -1.31 -38.58 -8.81
C CYS A 349 -1.31 -39.54 -10.00
N THR A 350 -1.79 -39.12 -11.16
CA THR A 350 -1.82 -39.98 -12.36
C THR A 350 -0.42 -40.18 -12.97
N GLU A 351 0.46 -39.17 -12.91
CA GLU A 351 1.87 -39.36 -13.26
C GLU A 351 2.55 -40.38 -12.35
N VAL A 352 2.37 -40.25 -11.03
CA VAL A 352 2.96 -41.20 -10.08
C VAL A 352 2.36 -42.59 -10.26
N ARG A 353 1.04 -42.69 -10.51
CA ARG A 353 0.37 -43.94 -10.89
C ARG A 353 1.03 -44.59 -12.11
N ARG A 354 1.34 -43.81 -13.16
CA ARG A 354 2.04 -44.28 -14.36
C ARG A 354 3.45 -44.77 -14.01
N ALA A 355 4.23 -43.98 -13.29
CA ALA A 355 5.60 -44.33 -12.91
C ALA A 355 5.66 -45.64 -12.10
N ARG A 356 4.78 -45.81 -11.11
CA ARG A 356 4.69 -47.06 -10.32
C ARG A 356 4.21 -48.25 -11.16
N PHE A 357 3.29 -48.02 -12.09
CA PHE A 357 2.83 -49.06 -13.01
C PHE A 357 3.96 -49.51 -13.95
N LEU A 358 4.72 -48.58 -14.55
CA LEU A 358 5.85 -48.91 -15.42
C LEU A 358 6.94 -49.67 -14.67
N ALA A 359 7.32 -49.24 -13.46
CA ALA A 359 8.28 -49.98 -12.64
C ALA A 359 7.80 -51.41 -12.33
N THR A 360 6.50 -51.61 -12.12
CA THR A 360 5.92 -52.95 -11.92
C THR A 360 5.91 -53.78 -13.22
N LEU A 361 5.67 -53.13 -14.36
CA LEU A 361 5.67 -53.76 -15.69
C LEU A 361 7.08 -54.24 -16.06
N GLU A 362 8.12 -53.42 -15.81
CA GLU A 362 9.53 -53.80 -16.02
C GLU A 362 9.94 -55.01 -15.17
N ILE A 363 9.47 -55.09 -13.92
CA ILE A 363 9.69 -56.26 -13.06
C ILE A 363 8.98 -57.51 -13.60
N GLU A 364 7.76 -57.39 -14.10
CA GLU A 364 7.03 -58.50 -14.72
C GLU A 364 7.73 -59.01 -15.99
N GLU A 365 8.17 -58.09 -16.85
CA GLU A 365 8.88 -58.40 -18.10
C GLU A 365 10.25 -59.05 -17.85
N SER A 366 10.97 -58.60 -16.82
CA SER A 366 12.28 -59.15 -16.45
C SER A 366 12.21 -60.48 -15.70
N GLN A 367 11.19 -60.71 -14.86
CA GLN A 367 11.06 -61.93 -14.04
C GLN A 367 10.19 -63.02 -14.67
N GLY A 368 9.44 -62.72 -15.74
CA GLY A 368 8.57 -63.68 -16.44
C GLY A 368 7.40 -64.23 -15.59
N VAL A 369 7.20 -63.71 -14.38
CA VAL A 369 6.08 -64.06 -13.50
C VAL A 369 4.94 -63.08 -13.76
N GLY A 370 4.00 -63.48 -14.62
CA GLY A 370 2.79 -62.69 -14.88
C GLY A 370 2.00 -62.43 -13.60
N SER A 371 1.85 -61.16 -13.22
CA SER A 371 1.02 -60.79 -12.07
C SER A 371 -0.45 -61.10 -12.39
N THR A 372 -1.02 -62.12 -11.74
CA THR A 372 -2.40 -62.58 -11.95
C THR A 372 -3.47 -61.68 -11.29
N SER A 373 -3.07 -60.53 -10.73
CA SER A 373 -4.00 -59.61 -10.09
C SER A 373 -4.94 -58.98 -11.13
N PRO A 374 -6.27 -59.11 -10.97
CA PRO A 374 -7.24 -58.46 -11.86
C PRO A 374 -7.07 -56.94 -11.96
N GLY A 375 -6.52 -56.29 -10.92
CA GLY A 375 -6.22 -54.85 -10.93
C GLY A 375 -5.14 -54.48 -11.93
N PHE A 376 -4.08 -55.30 -12.02
CA PHE A 376 -2.94 -55.06 -12.90
C PHE A 376 -3.28 -55.34 -14.39
N ALA A 377 -4.07 -56.38 -14.66
CA ALA A 377 -4.56 -56.68 -16.01
C ALA A 377 -5.48 -55.58 -16.57
N ASN A 378 -6.28 -54.93 -15.72
CA ASN A 378 -7.08 -53.78 -16.10
C ASN A 378 -6.23 -52.52 -16.31
N GLU A 379 -5.18 -52.35 -15.52
CA GLU A 379 -4.27 -51.20 -15.62
C GLU A 379 -3.51 -51.17 -16.96
N LYS A 380 -3.14 -52.33 -17.52
CA LYS A 380 -2.50 -52.43 -18.86
C LYS A 380 -3.33 -51.81 -19.99
N LYS A 381 -4.64 -51.68 -19.83
CA LYS A 381 -5.55 -51.10 -20.82
C LYS A 381 -5.70 -49.58 -20.69
N VAL A 382 -5.09 -48.98 -19.66
CA VAL A 382 -5.25 -47.56 -19.34
C VAL A 382 -4.20 -46.74 -20.10
N GLU A 383 -4.66 -45.76 -20.88
CA GLU A 383 -3.78 -44.79 -21.54
C GLU A 383 -3.45 -43.63 -20.58
N HIS A 384 -2.45 -43.81 -19.70
CA HIS A 384 -2.14 -42.82 -18.66
C HIS A 384 -1.82 -41.43 -19.20
N LEU A 385 -1.02 -41.33 -20.27
CA LEU A 385 -0.59 -40.05 -20.84
C LEU A 385 -1.77 -39.21 -21.38
N VAL A 386 -2.79 -39.87 -21.93
CA VAL A 386 -4.02 -39.19 -22.41
C VAL A 386 -4.80 -38.61 -21.24
N ILE A 387 -4.92 -39.36 -20.14
CA ILE A 387 -5.59 -38.89 -18.92
C ILE A 387 -4.81 -37.74 -18.28
N ILE A 388 -3.48 -37.83 -18.21
CA ILE A 388 -2.61 -36.76 -17.67
C ILE A 388 -2.79 -35.47 -18.51
N LEU A 389 -2.79 -35.59 -19.84
CA LEU A 389 -3.01 -34.47 -20.74
C LEU A 389 -4.41 -33.84 -20.56
N GLU A 390 -5.47 -34.65 -20.45
CA GLU A 390 -6.84 -34.19 -20.19
C GLU A 390 -6.89 -33.36 -18.90
N LEU A 391 -6.32 -33.89 -17.81
CA LEU A 391 -6.37 -33.29 -16.49
C LEU A 391 -5.55 -31.99 -16.41
N TYR A 392 -4.33 -31.97 -16.95
CA TYR A 392 -3.54 -30.74 -17.00
C TYR A 392 -4.14 -29.68 -17.92
N THR A 393 -4.76 -30.08 -19.04
CA THR A 393 -5.44 -29.12 -19.94
C THR A 393 -6.62 -28.47 -19.23
N LYS A 394 -7.46 -29.25 -18.54
CA LYS A 394 -8.55 -28.71 -17.70
C LYS A 394 -8.02 -27.80 -16.59
N ALA A 395 -6.94 -28.21 -15.91
CA ALA A 395 -6.30 -27.39 -14.90
C ALA A 395 -5.83 -26.05 -15.51
N TYR A 396 -5.12 -26.07 -16.63
CA TYR A 396 -4.60 -24.89 -17.32
C TYR A 396 -5.72 -23.91 -17.70
N GLU A 397 -6.81 -24.39 -18.31
CA GLU A 397 -7.96 -23.56 -18.67
C GLU A 397 -8.62 -22.91 -17.46
N LEU A 398 -8.79 -23.67 -16.37
CA LEU A 398 -9.39 -23.14 -15.14
C LEU A 398 -8.45 -22.15 -14.45
N PHE A 399 -7.15 -22.44 -14.33
CA PHE A 399 -6.18 -21.48 -13.77
C PHE A 399 -6.16 -20.18 -14.59
N LYS A 400 -6.24 -20.26 -15.93
CA LYS A 400 -6.35 -19.07 -16.79
C LYS A 400 -7.67 -18.31 -16.56
N LYS A 401 -8.79 -19.02 -16.41
CA LYS A 401 -10.11 -18.42 -16.14
C LYS A 401 -10.12 -17.66 -14.80
N TYR A 402 -9.62 -18.28 -13.73
CA TYR A 402 -9.61 -17.70 -12.40
C TYR A 402 -8.54 -16.60 -12.23
N ALA A 403 -7.43 -16.65 -12.99
CA ALA A 403 -6.41 -15.60 -12.99
C ALA A 403 -6.85 -14.29 -13.67
N ALA A 404 -7.79 -14.36 -14.63
CA ALA A 404 -8.29 -13.17 -15.33
C ALA A 404 -9.26 -12.32 -14.48
N THR A 405 -9.87 -12.92 -13.46
CA THR A 405 -10.83 -12.26 -12.54
C THR A 405 -10.19 -11.43 -11.44
N SER A 406 -8.89 -11.56 -11.20
CA SER A 406 -8.11 -10.74 -10.27
C SER A 406 -7.45 -9.58 -11.02
N SER A 407 -8.13 -8.44 -11.10
CA SER A 407 -7.62 -7.20 -11.70
C SER A 407 -6.54 -6.56 -10.83
N GLN A 408 -5.31 -6.43 -11.35
CA GLN A 408 -4.46 -5.21 -11.34
C GLN A 408 -2.95 -5.43 -11.44
N ASP A 409 -2.43 -6.65 -11.49
CA ASP A 409 -0.98 -6.85 -11.67
C ASP A 409 -0.63 -7.60 -12.94
N GLN A 410 0.42 -7.13 -13.62
CA GLN A 410 1.05 -7.72 -14.81
C GLN A 410 1.60 -9.14 -14.60
N SER A 411 1.26 -9.81 -13.48
CA SER A 411 1.61 -11.19 -13.17
C SER A 411 0.66 -12.19 -13.84
N LEU A 412 0.53 -12.08 -15.17
CA LEU A 412 -0.05 -13.13 -16.00
C LEU A 412 0.65 -14.47 -15.72
N GLY A 413 0.08 -15.29 -14.84
CA GLY A 413 0.06 -16.73 -14.99
C GLY A 413 1.36 -17.51 -14.78
N ARG A 414 2.12 -17.28 -13.70
CA ARG A 414 3.24 -18.19 -13.33
C ARG A 414 2.79 -19.64 -13.15
N LEU A 415 1.68 -19.85 -12.43
CA LEU A 415 1.08 -21.18 -12.24
C LEU A 415 0.57 -21.79 -13.57
N PRO A 416 -0.20 -21.07 -14.41
CA PRO A 416 -0.49 -21.51 -15.77
C PRO A 416 0.74 -21.89 -16.61
N LEU A 417 1.85 -21.15 -16.54
CA LEU A 417 3.08 -21.47 -17.27
C LEU A 417 3.72 -22.77 -16.77
N TRP A 418 3.73 -23.00 -15.46
CA TRP A 418 4.17 -24.27 -14.88
C TRP A 418 3.29 -25.45 -15.34
N ILE A 419 1.97 -25.27 -15.38
CA ILE A 419 1.07 -26.31 -15.88
C ILE A 419 1.28 -26.54 -17.39
N ALA A 420 1.50 -25.47 -18.16
CA ALA A 420 1.85 -25.57 -19.57
C ALA A 420 3.16 -26.32 -19.80
N TYR A 421 4.16 -26.13 -18.91
CA TYR A 421 5.39 -26.91 -18.92
C TYR A 421 5.12 -28.41 -18.66
N ARG A 422 4.27 -28.75 -17.69
CA ARG A 422 3.84 -30.14 -17.46
C ARG A 422 3.11 -30.76 -18.67
N ILE A 423 2.27 -29.98 -19.36
CA ILE A 423 1.65 -30.40 -20.62
C ILE A 423 2.72 -30.69 -21.67
N ALA A 424 3.72 -29.82 -21.82
CA ALA A 424 4.83 -30.00 -22.75
C ALA A 424 5.65 -31.26 -22.44
N GLN A 425 5.96 -31.52 -21.17
CA GLN A 425 6.61 -32.77 -20.73
C GLN A 425 5.77 -34.00 -21.08
N THR A 426 4.45 -33.93 -20.89
CA THR A 426 3.55 -35.03 -21.25
C THR A 426 3.54 -35.26 -22.77
N TYR A 427 3.61 -34.19 -23.58
CA TYR A 427 3.77 -34.31 -25.03
C TYR A 427 5.08 -34.96 -25.43
N TYR A 428 6.19 -34.60 -24.78
CA TYR A 428 7.50 -35.24 -24.95
C TYR A 428 7.44 -36.73 -24.62
N GLU A 429 6.90 -37.12 -23.46
CA GLU A 429 6.72 -38.53 -23.07
C GLU A 429 5.81 -39.31 -24.03
N SER A 430 4.87 -38.62 -24.70
CA SER A 430 3.99 -39.22 -25.72
C SER A 430 4.60 -39.31 -27.12
N GLY A 431 5.86 -38.89 -27.31
CA GLY A 431 6.55 -38.87 -28.60
C GLY A 431 6.10 -37.74 -29.56
N LYS A 432 5.31 -36.78 -29.07
CA LYS A 432 4.79 -35.64 -29.86
C LYS A 432 5.70 -34.42 -29.75
N PHE A 433 6.96 -34.56 -30.19
CA PHE A 433 8.03 -33.56 -30.00
C PHE A 433 7.67 -32.17 -30.57
N ASN A 434 7.07 -32.10 -31.76
CA ASN A 434 6.65 -30.84 -32.38
C ASN A 434 5.68 -30.02 -31.51
N MET A 435 4.78 -30.69 -30.79
CA MET A 435 3.85 -30.00 -29.89
C MET A 435 4.56 -29.53 -28.62
N ALA A 436 5.45 -30.35 -28.04
CA ALA A 436 6.23 -29.98 -26.87
C ALA A 436 7.10 -28.73 -27.12
N VAL A 437 7.79 -28.68 -28.26
CA VAL A 437 8.62 -27.53 -28.68
C VAL A 437 7.84 -26.22 -28.72
N ARG A 438 6.61 -26.22 -29.26
CA ARG A 438 5.77 -25.01 -29.31
C ARG A 438 5.42 -24.48 -27.91
N PHE A 439 5.23 -25.36 -26.94
CA PHE A 439 5.02 -24.94 -25.55
C PHE A 439 6.31 -24.41 -24.93
N PHE A 440 7.44 -25.11 -25.11
CA PHE A 440 8.74 -24.69 -24.59
C PHE A 440 9.15 -23.31 -25.11
N GLU A 441 9.00 -23.05 -26.41
CA GLU A 441 9.32 -21.74 -27.01
C GLU A 441 8.54 -20.59 -26.38
N ARG A 442 7.25 -20.80 -26.11
CA ARG A 442 6.38 -19.79 -25.48
C ARG A 442 6.73 -19.57 -24.01
N ILE A 443 6.98 -20.64 -23.27
CA ILE A 443 7.28 -20.57 -21.83
C ILE A 443 8.67 -19.94 -21.62
N ALA A 444 9.67 -20.35 -22.41
CA ALA A 444 11.03 -19.87 -22.32
C ALA A 444 11.13 -18.34 -22.47
N LYS A 445 10.37 -17.73 -23.39
CA LYS A 445 10.31 -16.25 -23.53
C LYS A 445 9.96 -15.55 -22.21
N THR A 446 8.99 -16.09 -21.46
CA THR A 446 8.58 -15.48 -20.18
C THR A 446 9.60 -15.77 -19.08
N TYR A 447 10.13 -16.99 -19.02
CA TYR A 447 11.14 -17.35 -18.01
C TYR A 447 12.47 -16.62 -18.21
N ARG A 448 12.88 -16.33 -19.45
CA ARG A 448 14.04 -15.49 -19.78
C ARG A 448 13.83 -14.06 -19.30
N ARG A 449 12.75 -13.41 -19.73
CA ARG A 449 12.41 -12.03 -19.35
C ARG A 449 12.30 -11.83 -17.83
N GLU A 450 11.72 -12.80 -17.11
CA GLU A 450 11.57 -12.74 -15.65
C GLU A 450 12.74 -13.41 -14.87
N GLN A 451 13.80 -13.87 -15.55
CA GLN A 451 15.00 -14.47 -14.95
C GLN A 451 14.75 -15.71 -14.06
N TRP A 452 13.81 -16.59 -14.42
CA TRP A 452 13.53 -17.85 -13.71
C TRP A 452 14.46 -19.01 -14.12
N GLY A 453 15.76 -18.87 -13.88
CA GLY A 453 16.77 -19.85 -14.31
C GLY A 453 16.52 -21.29 -13.83
N SER A 454 16.09 -21.48 -12.59
CA SER A 454 15.83 -22.81 -12.00
C SER A 454 14.68 -23.56 -12.69
N MET A 455 13.70 -22.85 -13.24
CA MET A 455 12.58 -23.43 -13.99
C MET A 455 12.89 -23.56 -15.48
N LEU A 456 13.78 -22.70 -15.99
CA LEU A 456 14.22 -22.71 -17.38
C LEU A 456 15.22 -23.84 -17.67
N LYS A 457 16.12 -24.18 -16.74
CA LYS A 457 17.13 -25.25 -16.95
C LYS A 457 16.49 -26.61 -17.31
N PRO A 458 15.57 -27.19 -16.52
CA PRO A 458 14.91 -28.45 -16.88
C PRO A 458 14.12 -28.37 -18.20
N LEU A 459 13.58 -27.19 -18.51
CA LEU A 459 12.89 -26.93 -19.76
C LEU A 459 13.85 -26.97 -20.96
N LEU A 460 15.00 -26.31 -20.88
CA LEU A 460 16.01 -26.34 -21.94
C LEU A 460 16.57 -27.75 -22.16
N THR A 461 16.76 -28.54 -21.09
CA THR A 461 17.21 -29.95 -21.20
C THR A 461 16.21 -30.81 -21.98
N THR A 462 14.92 -30.72 -21.64
CA THR A 462 13.87 -31.48 -22.33
C THR A 462 13.60 -30.96 -23.74
N TRP A 463 13.76 -29.65 -23.96
CA TRP A 463 13.67 -29.04 -25.29
C TRP A 463 14.84 -29.49 -26.18
N TYR A 464 16.06 -29.56 -25.66
CA TYR A 464 17.22 -30.10 -26.38
C TYR A 464 17.00 -31.56 -26.79
N ALA A 465 16.51 -32.41 -25.87
CA ALA A 465 16.15 -33.78 -26.21
C ALA A 465 15.08 -33.87 -27.32
N CYS A 466 14.09 -32.96 -27.34
CA CYS A 466 13.13 -32.86 -28.45
C CYS A 466 13.82 -32.48 -29.77
N ALA A 467 14.74 -31.51 -29.73
CA ALA A 467 15.46 -31.04 -30.92
C ALA A 467 16.33 -32.16 -31.52
N GLN A 468 16.98 -32.96 -30.68
CA GLN A 468 17.72 -34.16 -31.10
C GLN A 468 16.82 -35.18 -31.82
N GLN A 469 15.62 -35.44 -31.29
CA GLN A 469 14.65 -36.36 -31.92
C GLN A 469 14.07 -35.82 -33.23
N LEU A 470 13.98 -34.50 -33.37
CA LEU A 470 13.51 -33.82 -34.60
C LEU A 470 14.63 -33.61 -35.64
N GLY A 471 15.90 -33.82 -35.26
CA GLY A 471 17.06 -33.59 -36.13
C GLY A 471 17.40 -32.12 -36.37
N ASP A 472 16.94 -31.20 -35.51
CA ASP A 472 17.20 -29.76 -35.64
C ASP A 472 18.55 -29.39 -34.99
N MET A 473 19.61 -29.38 -35.79
CA MET A 473 20.98 -29.13 -35.35
C MET A 473 21.21 -27.67 -34.93
N GLU A 474 20.61 -26.70 -35.62
CA GLU A 474 20.78 -25.27 -35.30
C GLU A 474 20.08 -24.90 -33.99
N LEU A 475 18.87 -25.42 -33.77
CA LEU A 475 18.18 -25.27 -32.49
C LEU A 475 18.96 -25.93 -31.35
N SER A 476 19.55 -27.09 -31.60
CA SER A 476 20.39 -27.79 -30.63
C SER A 476 21.60 -26.95 -30.21
N VAL A 477 22.29 -26.31 -31.15
CA VAL A 477 23.39 -25.38 -30.87
C VAL A 477 22.93 -24.19 -30.03
N LYS A 478 21.81 -23.54 -30.39
CA LYS A 478 21.23 -22.42 -29.63
C LYS A 478 20.92 -22.81 -28.17
N LEU A 479 20.28 -23.96 -27.98
CA LEU A 479 19.90 -24.45 -26.65
C LEU A 479 21.11 -24.84 -25.80
N LEU A 480 22.12 -25.49 -26.38
CA LEU A 480 23.35 -25.84 -25.65
C LEU A 480 24.12 -24.59 -25.22
N ILE A 481 24.28 -23.62 -26.12
CA ILE A 481 24.99 -22.37 -25.81
C ILE A 481 24.25 -21.56 -24.74
N GLU A 482 22.91 -21.50 -24.79
CA GLU A 482 22.10 -20.91 -23.72
C GLU A 482 22.30 -21.63 -22.37
N ARG A 483 22.33 -22.97 -22.37
CA ARG A 483 22.53 -23.77 -21.16
C ARG A 483 23.91 -23.55 -20.52
N LEU A 484 24.96 -23.27 -21.30
CA LEU A 484 26.29 -22.94 -20.76
C LEU A 484 26.29 -21.66 -19.90
N GLY A 485 25.29 -20.77 -20.06
CA GLY A 485 25.14 -19.56 -19.25
C GLY A 485 24.51 -19.78 -17.86
N TYR A 486 23.89 -20.94 -17.60
CA TYR A 486 23.22 -21.23 -16.33
C TYR A 486 24.11 -22.13 -15.45
N ASP A 487 24.66 -21.55 -14.38
CA ASP A 487 25.55 -22.25 -13.45
C ASP A 487 24.85 -23.42 -12.76
N GLU A 488 25.53 -24.57 -12.66
CA GLU A 488 24.96 -25.78 -12.07
C GLU A 488 25.08 -25.71 -10.55
N GLY A 489 23.95 -25.85 -9.84
CA GLY A 489 23.97 -26.06 -8.40
C GLY A 489 24.64 -27.39 -8.05
N ILE A 490 25.23 -27.46 -6.86
CA ILE A 490 26.00 -28.61 -6.32
C ILE A 490 25.24 -29.96 -6.38
N GLU A 491 23.92 -29.94 -6.55
CA GLU A 491 23.05 -31.13 -6.54
C GLU A 491 22.82 -31.80 -7.91
N ASP A 492 23.15 -31.14 -9.04
CA ASP A 492 22.92 -31.66 -10.40
C ASP A 492 24.22 -32.20 -11.04
N ALA A 493 24.91 -33.16 -10.40
CA ALA A 493 26.15 -33.74 -10.90
C ALA A 493 26.01 -34.63 -12.17
N ASP A 494 24.81 -34.76 -12.74
CA ASP A 494 24.50 -35.71 -13.82
C ASP A 494 24.59 -35.13 -15.25
N LEU A 495 25.20 -33.97 -15.46
CA LEU A 495 25.32 -33.32 -16.80
C LEU A 495 26.77 -32.90 -17.17
N GLU A 496 27.76 -33.70 -16.80
CA GLU A 496 29.09 -33.60 -17.38
C GLU A 496 29.04 -33.93 -18.89
N GLY A 497 29.08 -32.91 -19.76
CA GLY A 497 29.17 -33.12 -21.22
C GLY A 497 28.63 -32.04 -22.15
N LEU A 498 28.10 -30.91 -21.68
CA LEU A 498 27.52 -29.87 -22.58
C LEU A 498 28.50 -29.37 -23.65
N GLN A 499 29.77 -29.20 -23.26
CA GLN A 499 30.84 -28.83 -24.18
C GLN A 499 31.12 -29.93 -25.22
N ASP A 500 31.18 -31.20 -24.76
CA ASP A 500 31.43 -32.35 -25.63
C ASP A 500 30.26 -32.57 -26.62
N ASP A 501 29.02 -32.36 -26.16
CA ASP A 501 27.81 -32.39 -27.00
C ASP A 501 27.87 -31.31 -28.09
N LEU A 502 28.27 -30.08 -27.73
CA LEU A 502 28.41 -28.99 -28.70
C LEU A 502 29.50 -29.29 -29.73
N LEU A 503 30.67 -29.79 -29.28
CA LEU A 503 31.76 -30.22 -30.15
C LEU A 503 31.36 -31.43 -31.02
N ALA A 504 30.52 -32.33 -30.52
CA ALA A 504 30.00 -33.44 -31.30
C ALA A 504 29.09 -32.94 -32.43
N ILE A 505 28.26 -31.92 -32.20
CA ILE A 505 27.43 -31.29 -33.24
C ILE A 505 28.31 -30.59 -34.29
N PHE A 506 29.41 -29.94 -33.89
CA PHE A 506 30.31 -29.26 -34.83
C PHE A 506 30.99 -30.20 -35.84
N LYS A 507 31.10 -31.50 -35.53
CA LYS A 507 31.57 -32.52 -36.49
C LYS A 507 30.61 -32.72 -37.68
N TYR A 508 29.34 -32.34 -37.52
CA TYR A 508 28.32 -32.42 -38.58
C TYR A 508 28.24 -31.10 -39.36
N ARG A 509 27.66 -31.15 -40.57
CA ARG A 509 27.54 -29.96 -41.43
C ARG A 509 26.24 -29.20 -41.12
N PRO A 510 26.27 -27.87 -40.93
CA PRO A 510 25.06 -27.06 -40.75
C PRO A 510 24.21 -27.04 -42.03
N SER A 511 22.93 -26.69 -41.89
CA SER A 511 21.99 -26.59 -43.01
C SER A 511 22.41 -25.49 -44.00
N SER A 512 22.90 -24.35 -43.49
CA SER A 512 23.42 -23.20 -44.25
C SER A 512 24.89 -22.88 -43.89
N PRO A 513 25.89 -23.51 -44.54
CA PRO A 513 27.31 -23.38 -44.17
C PRO A 513 27.95 -22.00 -44.46
N ASP A 514 27.32 -21.18 -45.31
CA ASP A 514 27.83 -19.87 -45.67
C ASP A 514 27.27 -18.74 -44.80
N GLU A 515 26.19 -18.98 -44.06
CA GLU A 515 25.57 -18.02 -43.17
C GLU A 515 26.14 -18.09 -41.76
N VAL A 516 26.25 -16.93 -41.10
CA VAL A 516 26.66 -16.85 -39.70
C VAL A 516 25.44 -17.06 -38.83
N LEU A 517 25.49 -18.06 -37.95
CA LEU A 517 24.44 -18.30 -36.97
C LEU A 517 24.59 -17.33 -35.81
N VAL A 518 23.80 -16.26 -35.80
CA VAL A 518 23.76 -15.30 -34.69
C VAL A 518 22.85 -15.83 -33.59
N ILE A 519 23.37 -15.90 -32.36
CA ILE A 519 22.60 -16.34 -31.19
C ILE A 519 22.36 -15.15 -30.27
N ASP A 520 21.17 -14.55 -30.41
CA ASP A 520 20.76 -13.44 -29.57
C ASP A 520 20.45 -13.93 -28.15
N HIS A 521 21.31 -13.53 -27.21
CA HIS A 521 21.21 -13.83 -25.79
C HIS A 521 20.76 -12.62 -24.94
N SER A 522 20.23 -11.57 -25.56
CA SER A 522 19.79 -10.34 -24.87
C SER A 522 18.85 -10.59 -23.68
N GLU A 523 18.00 -11.62 -23.71
CA GLU A 523 17.09 -11.95 -22.59
C GLU A 523 17.57 -13.13 -21.70
N SER A 524 18.58 -13.91 -22.12
CA SER A 524 19.06 -15.11 -21.39
C SER A 524 20.26 -14.85 -20.49
N GLN A 525 20.65 -15.79 -19.63
CA GLN A 525 21.87 -15.64 -18.83
C GLN A 525 23.13 -15.63 -19.73
N PRO A 526 24.09 -14.71 -19.52
CA PRO A 526 25.27 -14.62 -20.37
C PRO A 526 26.28 -15.74 -20.06
N ILE A 527 27.01 -16.18 -21.08
CA ILE A 527 28.10 -17.17 -20.94
C ILE A 527 29.28 -16.58 -20.14
N PHE A 528 29.51 -15.28 -20.22
CA PHE A 528 30.54 -14.57 -19.47
C PHE A 528 29.93 -13.48 -18.60
N ASP A 529 30.41 -13.34 -17.37
CA ASP A 529 30.18 -12.09 -16.63
C ASP A 529 31.08 -11.02 -17.23
N THR A 530 30.48 -9.91 -17.68
CA THR A 530 31.16 -8.80 -18.33
C THR A 530 31.07 -7.55 -17.48
N SER A 531 32.17 -6.81 -17.38
CA SER A 531 32.21 -5.54 -16.67
C SER A 531 33.18 -4.59 -17.33
N VAL A 532 32.71 -3.39 -17.69
CA VAL A 532 33.53 -2.29 -18.20
C VAL A 532 33.68 -1.23 -17.12
N VAL A 533 34.93 -0.81 -16.88
CA VAL A 533 35.26 0.22 -15.91
C VAL A 533 36.23 1.22 -16.54
N PHE A 534 35.86 2.50 -16.58
CA PHE A 534 36.81 3.59 -16.80
C PHE A 534 37.44 4.00 -15.46
N TRP A 535 38.70 4.44 -15.45
CA TRP A 535 39.34 4.86 -14.20
C TRP A 535 38.79 6.20 -13.70
N SER A 536 38.60 7.15 -14.63
CA SER A 536 38.13 8.50 -14.35
C SER A 536 36.75 8.73 -14.98
N PRO A 537 35.85 9.51 -14.36
CA PRO A 537 34.51 9.79 -14.94
C PRO A 537 34.60 10.82 -16.07
N GLU A 538 35.62 11.67 -16.02
CA GLU A 538 35.84 12.75 -16.97
C GLU A 538 37.33 12.82 -17.31
N VAL A 539 37.64 13.16 -18.56
CA VAL A 539 39.00 13.45 -19.06
C VAL A 539 38.96 14.67 -19.97
N LYS A 540 40.09 15.34 -20.15
CA LYS A 540 40.17 16.48 -21.08
C LYS A 540 40.35 16.02 -22.52
N ILE A 541 40.06 16.89 -23.47
CA ILE A 541 40.41 16.65 -24.88
C ILE A 541 41.90 16.31 -25.01
N ASN A 542 42.19 15.28 -25.81
CA ASN A 542 43.51 14.68 -26.01
C ASN A 542 44.15 14.04 -24.76
N GLU A 543 43.46 14.00 -23.62
CA GLU A 543 43.92 13.24 -22.45
C GLU A 543 43.49 11.76 -22.59
N PRO A 544 44.39 10.79 -22.34
CA PRO A 544 44.07 9.38 -22.43
C PRO A 544 43.18 8.92 -21.25
N ALA A 545 41.99 8.41 -21.55
CA ALA A 545 41.11 7.74 -20.59
C ALA A 545 41.45 6.25 -20.46
N ALA A 546 41.93 5.83 -19.29
CA ALA A 546 42.18 4.41 -19.01
C ALA A 546 40.87 3.65 -18.78
N PHE A 547 40.73 2.48 -19.42
CA PHE A 547 39.59 1.57 -19.26
C PHE A 547 40.03 0.12 -19.02
N GLN A 548 39.15 -0.67 -18.42
CA GLN A 548 39.27 -2.10 -18.26
C GLN A 548 37.96 -2.79 -18.65
N LEU A 549 38.04 -3.82 -19.49
CA LEU A 549 36.96 -4.77 -19.77
C LEU A 549 37.33 -6.11 -19.13
N THR A 550 36.48 -6.62 -18.25
CA THR A 550 36.65 -7.95 -17.64
C THR A 550 35.65 -8.93 -18.23
N LEU A 551 36.12 -10.10 -18.65
CA LEU A 551 35.30 -11.25 -19.05
C LEU A 551 35.61 -12.44 -18.12
N THR A 552 34.62 -12.87 -17.34
CA THR A 552 34.76 -13.97 -16.36
C THR A 552 33.95 -15.19 -16.76
N ALA A 553 34.63 -16.33 -16.86
CA ALA A 553 34.03 -17.63 -17.18
C ALA A 553 33.13 -18.16 -16.05
N PRO A 554 32.16 -19.04 -16.37
CA PRO A 554 31.35 -19.71 -15.36
C PRO A 554 32.21 -20.58 -14.43
N SER A 555 31.79 -20.72 -13.17
CA SER A 555 32.57 -21.45 -12.15
C SER A 555 32.38 -22.96 -12.22
N ASN A 556 31.19 -23.46 -12.59
CA ASN A 556 30.92 -24.91 -12.60
C ASN A 556 30.69 -25.47 -14.02
N THR A 557 31.08 -24.74 -15.08
CA THR A 557 30.87 -25.18 -16.47
C THR A 557 32.16 -25.09 -17.28
N LYS A 558 32.54 -26.22 -17.91
CA LYS A 558 33.72 -26.32 -18.78
C LYS A 558 33.49 -25.63 -20.12
N ILE A 559 34.34 -24.66 -20.45
CA ILE A 559 34.33 -23.93 -21.72
C ILE A 559 35.74 -23.80 -22.37
N ASP A 560 36.73 -24.47 -21.80
CA ASP A 560 38.15 -24.39 -22.16
C ASP A 560 38.51 -24.84 -23.58
N SER A 561 37.77 -25.83 -24.10
CA SER A 561 37.92 -26.47 -25.41
C SER A 561 36.99 -25.90 -26.48
N LEU A 562 36.21 -24.86 -26.18
CA LEU A 562 35.34 -24.22 -27.17
C LEU A 562 36.17 -23.46 -28.23
N PRO A 563 35.82 -23.56 -29.51
CA PRO A 563 36.59 -23.00 -30.63
C PRO A 563 36.35 -21.50 -30.83
N PHE A 564 36.64 -20.68 -29.81
CA PHE A 564 36.61 -19.22 -29.93
C PHE A 564 37.70 -18.76 -30.90
N LYS A 565 37.31 -18.13 -32.01
CA LYS A 565 38.24 -17.65 -33.04
C LYS A 565 38.60 -16.18 -32.84
N SER A 566 37.62 -15.33 -32.55
CA SER A 566 37.85 -13.91 -32.34
C SER A 566 36.84 -13.25 -31.40
N LEU A 567 37.26 -12.16 -30.78
CA LEU A 567 36.42 -11.23 -30.00
C LEU A 567 36.54 -9.84 -30.62
N GLU A 568 35.44 -9.19 -30.97
CA GLU A 568 35.40 -7.81 -31.41
C GLU A 568 34.82 -6.92 -30.30
N ILE A 569 35.50 -5.81 -30.00
CA ILE A 569 35.06 -4.79 -29.05
C ILE A 569 34.66 -3.55 -29.84
N GLN A 570 33.38 -3.19 -29.78
CA GLN A 570 32.84 -2.00 -30.43
C GLN A 570 32.72 -0.85 -29.42
N PHE A 571 33.17 0.33 -29.82
CA PHE A 571 33.10 1.56 -29.04
C PHE A 571 32.01 2.49 -29.60
N SER A 572 31.67 3.55 -28.85
CA SER A 572 30.84 4.66 -29.32
C SER A 572 31.45 5.39 -30.52
N GLU A 573 30.62 6.12 -31.28
CA GLU A 573 30.97 6.76 -32.56
C GLU A 573 32.33 7.49 -32.57
N GLY A 574 33.09 7.25 -33.65
CA GLY A 574 34.40 7.86 -33.91
C GLY A 574 35.59 7.18 -33.23
N VAL A 575 35.47 5.87 -32.94
CA VAL A 575 36.55 4.96 -32.55
C VAL A 575 36.33 3.66 -33.34
N GLU A 576 37.33 3.20 -34.09
CA GLU A 576 37.24 1.94 -34.85
C GLU A 576 37.20 0.71 -33.91
N PRO A 577 36.46 -0.36 -34.25
CA PRO A 577 36.43 -1.59 -33.44
C PRO A 577 37.80 -2.26 -33.31
N ILE A 578 38.05 -2.87 -32.15
CA ILE A 578 39.26 -3.66 -31.91
C ILE A 578 38.91 -5.14 -32.04
N THR A 579 39.64 -5.88 -32.87
CA THR A 579 39.45 -7.32 -33.05
C THR A 579 40.58 -8.10 -32.40
N PHE A 580 40.23 -9.08 -31.57
CA PHE A 580 41.16 -10.03 -30.97
C PHE A 580 41.08 -11.35 -31.70
N THR A 581 42.21 -11.88 -32.17
CA THR A 581 42.28 -13.21 -32.81
C THR A 581 42.93 -14.21 -31.87
N HIS A 582 42.32 -15.40 -31.76
CA HIS A 582 42.80 -16.45 -30.86
C HIS A 582 44.16 -17.00 -31.30
N VAL A 583 45.13 -17.01 -30.38
CA VAL A 583 46.38 -17.76 -30.48
C VAL A 583 46.50 -18.73 -29.30
N ASN A 584 46.97 -19.95 -29.57
CA ASN A 584 47.25 -20.94 -28.54
C ASN A 584 48.57 -20.61 -27.85
N ASP A 585 48.48 -20.14 -26.60
CA ASP A 585 49.63 -19.96 -25.71
C ASP A 585 49.43 -20.81 -24.45
N ASP A 586 50.12 -21.96 -24.40
CA ASP A 586 50.03 -22.95 -23.33
C ASP A 586 50.66 -22.46 -22.01
N SER A 587 51.41 -21.36 -22.02
CA SER A 587 52.04 -20.80 -20.81
C SER A 587 51.05 -20.03 -19.93
N ALA A 588 49.95 -19.54 -20.51
CA ALA A 588 48.99 -18.63 -19.87
C ALA A 588 47.76 -19.32 -19.23
N THR A 589 47.54 -20.61 -19.46
CA THR A 589 46.30 -21.34 -19.07
C THR A 589 46.15 -21.63 -17.57
N LYS A 590 47.15 -21.31 -16.74
CA LYS A 590 47.17 -21.63 -15.29
C LYS A 590 46.82 -20.46 -14.36
N LEU A 591 46.64 -19.25 -14.89
CA LEU A 591 46.34 -18.06 -14.08
C LEU A 591 44.83 -17.87 -13.89
N SER A 592 44.39 -17.58 -12.66
CA SER A 592 42.98 -17.28 -12.36
C SER A 592 42.53 -15.94 -12.93
N VAL A 593 43.44 -14.96 -13.06
CA VAL A 593 43.20 -13.67 -13.69
C VAL A 593 44.32 -13.37 -14.66
N ARG A 594 43.99 -13.09 -15.93
CA ARG A 594 44.95 -12.72 -16.97
C ARG A 594 44.73 -11.27 -17.39
N ARG A 595 45.81 -10.51 -17.55
CA ARG A 595 45.77 -9.13 -18.05
C ARG A 595 46.31 -9.06 -19.48
N ILE A 596 45.55 -8.43 -20.37
CA ILE A 596 45.97 -8.13 -21.75
C ILE A 596 46.03 -6.61 -21.90
N ASP A 597 47.20 -6.07 -22.21
CA ASP A 597 47.39 -4.62 -22.35
C ASP A 597 47.31 -4.20 -23.83
N LEU A 598 46.44 -3.24 -24.11
CA LEU A 598 46.16 -2.69 -25.43
C LEU A 598 47.01 -1.45 -25.72
N GLY A 599 47.59 -0.83 -24.68
CA GLY A 599 48.23 0.48 -24.80
C GLY A 599 47.23 1.57 -25.21
N ASP A 600 47.71 2.54 -25.99
CA ASP A 600 46.87 3.63 -26.52
C ASP A 600 46.11 3.17 -27.77
N VAL A 601 44.79 3.26 -27.72
CA VAL A 601 43.88 2.89 -28.81
C VAL A 601 43.64 4.14 -29.66
N ALA A 602 44.38 4.24 -30.76
CA ALA A 602 44.23 5.35 -31.70
C ALA A 602 42.85 5.30 -32.39
N THR A 603 42.15 6.44 -32.38
CA THR A 603 40.76 6.62 -32.84
C THR A 603 40.48 6.36 -34.34
N ARG A 604 41.47 6.00 -35.17
CA ARG A 604 41.35 6.00 -36.65
C ARG A 604 41.93 4.79 -37.39
N GLU A 605 42.40 3.75 -36.70
CA GLU A 605 42.94 2.54 -37.34
C GLU A 605 42.29 1.28 -36.77
N GLN A 606 41.80 0.39 -37.63
CA GLN A 606 41.30 -0.92 -37.21
C GLN A 606 42.47 -1.78 -36.74
N ARG A 607 42.44 -2.18 -35.47
CA ARG A 607 43.55 -2.90 -34.83
C ARG A 607 43.16 -4.35 -34.58
N THR A 608 44.00 -5.27 -35.07
CA THR A 608 43.91 -6.69 -34.75
C THR A 608 45.00 -7.07 -33.75
N VAL A 609 44.62 -7.71 -32.64
CA VAL A 609 45.54 -8.11 -31.56
C VAL A 609 45.46 -9.62 -31.33
N GLU A 610 46.61 -10.29 -31.20
CA GLU A 610 46.66 -11.72 -30.86
C GLU A 610 46.48 -11.92 -29.35
N ALA A 611 45.56 -12.81 -28.96
CA ALA A 611 45.26 -13.11 -27.56
C ALA A 611 44.83 -14.56 -27.35
N ASN A 612 45.08 -15.14 -26.18
CA ASN A 612 44.55 -16.46 -25.83
C ASN A 612 43.09 -16.34 -25.34
N LEU A 613 42.15 -16.65 -26.23
CA LEU A 613 40.70 -16.64 -25.98
C LEU A 613 40.18 -18.01 -25.49
N ARG A 614 40.86 -18.63 -24.51
CA ARG A 614 40.39 -19.84 -23.81
C ARG A 614 40.31 -19.58 -22.32
N TRP A 615 39.23 -19.97 -21.67
CA TRP A 615 39.02 -19.77 -20.24
C TRP A 615 38.98 -21.09 -19.48
N SER A 616 39.66 -21.16 -18.34
CA SER A 616 39.42 -22.19 -17.33
C SER A 616 38.23 -21.80 -16.44
N GLU A 617 37.67 -22.77 -15.72
CA GLU A 617 36.54 -22.58 -14.81
C GLU A 617 36.78 -21.42 -13.83
N GLY A 618 35.86 -20.46 -13.80
CA GLY A 618 35.94 -19.25 -12.96
C GLY A 618 37.07 -18.28 -13.28
N SER A 619 37.87 -18.50 -14.33
CA SER A 619 38.97 -17.60 -14.69
C SER A 619 38.46 -16.30 -15.33
N SER A 620 39.21 -15.22 -15.15
CA SER A 620 38.90 -13.90 -15.70
C SER A 620 39.98 -13.39 -16.63
N VAL A 621 39.59 -12.76 -17.73
CA VAL A 621 40.49 -12.02 -18.63
C VAL A 621 40.13 -10.54 -18.53
N VAL A 622 41.13 -9.72 -18.22
CA VAL A 622 41.01 -8.26 -18.10
C VAL A 622 41.78 -7.61 -19.24
N PHE A 623 41.06 -7.00 -20.16
CA PHE A 623 41.60 -6.18 -21.24
C PHE A 623 41.77 -4.76 -20.72
N THR A 624 42.99 -4.23 -20.74
CA THR A 624 43.32 -2.88 -20.24
C THR A 624 43.78 -2.01 -21.39
N GLY A 625 43.28 -0.78 -21.51
CA GLY A 625 43.71 0.14 -22.58
C GLY A 625 43.49 1.59 -22.21
N MET A 626 44.00 2.48 -23.06
CA MET A 626 43.76 3.91 -22.99
C MET A 626 43.09 4.38 -24.28
N ILE A 627 42.16 5.32 -24.17
CA ILE A 627 41.45 5.89 -25.31
C ILE A 627 41.36 7.41 -25.15
N SER A 628 41.66 8.15 -26.22
CA SER A 628 41.60 9.62 -26.22
C SER A 628 40.62 10.11 -27.29
N SER A 629 40.16 11.36 -27.14
CA SER A 629 39.35 12.01 -28.17
C SER A 629 39.77 13.46 -28.35
N SER A 630 39.76 13.91 -29.60
CA SER A 630 40.03 15.30 -29.99
C SER A 630 38.79 16.20 -29.92
N ILE A 631 37.62 15.65 -29.59
CA ILE A 631 36.33 16.36 -29.54
C ILE A 631 35.61 15.97 -28.24
N PRO A 632 34.88 16.89 -27.58
CA PRO A 632 34.05 16.52 -26.44
C PRO A 632 32.98 15.49 -26.82
N ARG A 633 32.94 14.36 -26.10
CA ARG A 633 31.95 13.30 -26.27
C ARG A 633 31.94 12.37 -25.06
N THR A 634 30.88 11.57 -24.91
CA THR A 634 30.88 10.44 -23.98
C THR A 634 31.39 9.20 -24.69
N MET A 635 32.42 8.57 -24.15
CA MET A 635 32.98 7.31 -24.67
C MET A 635 32.45 6.13 -23.86
N ILE A 636 31.90 5.13 -24.56
CA ILE A 636 31.41 3.87 -24.00
C ILE A 636 31.82 2.69 -24.88
N ILE A 637 31.90 1.50 -24.28
CA ILE A 637 31.92 0.23 -25.03
C ILE A 637 30.46 -0.14 -25.27
N THR A 638 30.04 -0.26 -26.53
CA THR A 638 28.64 -0.45 -26.92
C THR A 638 28.27 -1.92 -27.02
N GLN A 639 29.14 -2.73 -27.63
CA GLN A 639 28.85 -4.14 -27.89
C GLN A 639 30.14 -4.96 -27.92
N LEU A 640 30.04 -6.22 -27.52
CA LEU A 640 31.08 -7.23 -27.68
C LEU A 640 30.55 -8.33 -28.59
N ARG A 641 31.36 -8.84 -29.52
CA ARG A 641 30.97 -9.95 -30.42
C ARG A 641 32.01 -11.06 -30.40
N PHE A 642 31.61 -12.24 -29.95
CA PHE A 642 32.42 -13.44 -30.08
C PHE A 642 32.08 -14.20 -31.35
N LEU A 643 33.10 -14.63 -32.08
CA LEU A 643 32.96 -15.53 -33.21
C LEU A 643 33.59 -16.88 -32.87
N MET A 644 32.78 -17.94 -32.89
CA MET A 644 33.21 -19.32 -32.83
C MET A 644 33.24 -19.93 -34.24
N VAL A 645 34.33 -20.62 -34.57
CA VAL A 645 34.48 -21.28 -35.88
C VAL A 645 35.07 -22.66 -35.71
N ASP A 646 34.31 -23.68 -36.13
CA ASP A 646 34.80 -25.05 -36.23
C ASP A 646 34.23 -25.73 -37.49
N GLY A 647 35.11 -26.18 -38.38
CA GLY A 647 34.73 -26.68 -39.70
C GLY A 647 33.90 -25.67 -40.51
N ALA A 648 32.64 -26.04 -40.80
CA ALA A 648 31.68 -25.22 -41.54
C ALA A 648 30.76 -24.37 -40.65
N TRP A 649 30.85 -24.52 -39.32
CA TRP A 649 30.07 -23.72 -38.38
C TRP A 649 30.72 -22.36 -38.16
N LYS A 650 29.94 -21.29 -38.31
CA LYS A 650 30.30 -19.91 -37.94
C LYS A 650 29.21 -19.38 -37.01
N ILE A 651 29.51 -19.23 -35.74
CA ILE A 651 28.54 -18.84 -34.71
C ILE A 651 28.96 -17.52 -34.10
N GLU A 652 28.08 -16.54 -34.15
CA GLU A 652 28.30 -15.23 -33.54
C GLU A 652 27.47 -15.10 -32.26
N ILE A 653 28.14 -14.71 -31.18
CA ILE A 653 27.57 -14.54 -29.84
C ILE A 653 27.77 -13.08 -29.43
N PRO A 654 26.76 -12.20 -29.62
CA PRO A 654 26.77 -10.86 -29.07
C PRO A 654 26.69 -10.91 -27.54
N LEU A 655 27.57 -10.18 -26.87
CA LEU A 655 27.57 -10.01 -25.42
C LEU A 655 27.38 -8.53 -25.07
N ASP A 656 26.60 -8.30 -24.03
CA ASP A 656 26.49 -6.99 -23.41
C ASP A 656 27.76 -6.70 -22.59
N PRO A 657 28.28 -5.47 -22.58
CA PRO A 657 29.55 -5.13 -21.93
C PRO A 657 29.50 -5.06 -20.39
N CYS A 658 28.31 -4.93 -19.81
CA CYS A 658 28.10 -4.84 -18.35
C CYS A 658 26.96 -5.76 -17.90
N ARG A 659 27.14 -7.08 -17.99
CA ARG A 659 26.11 -8.06 -17.65
C ARG A 659 26.66 -9.16 -16.76
N THR A 660 25.86 -9.57 -15.77
CA THR A 660 26.25 -10.63 -14.83
C THR A 660 25.15 -11.68 -14.66
N ARG A 661 25.57 -12.88 -14.25
CA ARG A 661 24.75 -14.03 -13.87
C ARG A 661 24.11 -13.92 -12.50
N SER A 662 24.72 -13.12 -11.61
CA SER A 662 24.23 -12.92 -10.26
C SER A 662 23.03 -11.97 -10.24
N ALA A 663 22.01 -12.28 -9.44
CA ALA A 663 20.87 -11.38 -9.20
C ALA A 663 21.28 -10.03 -8.58
N LEU A 664 22.43 -9.99 -7.91
CA LEU A 664 23.08 -8.77 -7.42
C LEU A 664 24.35 -8.53 -8.25
N PRO A 665 24.43 -7.42 -9.03
CA PRO A 665 25.64 -7.12 -9.78
C PRO A 665 26.81 -6.91 -8.82
N PRO A 666 27.98 -7.53 -9.09
CA PRO A 666 29.16 -7.29 -8.27
C PRO A 666 29.56 -5.81 -8.36
N PRO A 667 30.12 -5.22 -7.29
CA PRO A 667 30.61 -3.85 -7.36
C PRO A 667 31.71 -3.74 -8.42
N ALA A 668 31.71 -2.64 -9.18
CA ALA A 668 32.74 -2.36 -10.16
C ALA A 668 34.13 -2.41 -9.51
N ARG A 669 35.05 -3.14 -10.14
CA ARG A 669 36.40 -3.39 -9.63
C ARG A 669 37.43 -3.09 -10.70
N TRP A 670 38.50 -2.41 -10.31
CA TRP A 670 39.67 -2.14 -11.14
C TRP A 670 40.81 -3.09 -10.76
N LEU A 671 41.37 -3.81 -11.73
CA LEU A 671 42.55 -4.65 -11.54
C LEU A 671 43.80 -3.77 -11.39
N ALA A 672 44.36 -3.71 -10.18
CA ALA A 672 45.57 -2.95 -9.87
C ALA A 672 46.85 -3.78 -10.07
N ALA A 673 46.83 -5.06 -9.73
CA ALA A 673 47.94 -5.99 -9.94
C ALA A 673 47.39 -7.34 -10.38
N ALA A 674 48.05 -8.00 -11.34
CA ALA A 674 47.65 -9.32 -11.84
C ALA A 674 48.21 -10.47 -10.99
N GLU A 675 49.41 -10.30 -10.39
CA GLU A 675 50.11 -11.34 -9.63
C GLU A 675 50.70 -10.78 -8.31
N PRO A 676 50.12 -11.09 -7.14
CA PRO A 676 48.80 -11.71 -6.94
C PRO A 676 47.67 -10.76 -7.38
N PRO A 677 46.49 -11.29 -7.79
CA PRO A 677 45.39 -10.46 -8.26
C PRO A 677 44.88 -9.53 -7.15
N ARG A 678 44.97 -8.22 -7.38
CA ARG A 678 44.48 -7.18 -6.47
C ARG A 678 43.49 -6.28 -7.19
N PHE A 679 42.30 -6.14 -6.61
CA PHE A 679 41.22 -5.32 -7.15
C PHE A 679 40.92 -4.13 -6.24
N ILE A 680 40.70 -2.97 -6.84
CA ILE A 680 40.26 -1.74 -6.16
C ILE A 680 38.77 -1.54 -6.46
N PRO A 681 37.90 -1.41 -5.45
CA PRO A 681 36.48 -1.15 -5.68
C PRO A 681 36.27 0.29 -6.16
N VAL A 682 35.54 0.47 -7.26
CA VAL A 682 35.17 1.77 -7.81
C VAL A 682 33.79 2.15 -7.26
N LYS A 683 33.76 3.08 -6.30
CA LYS A 683 32.53 3.50 -5.59
C LYS A 683 31.85 4.66 -6.33
N ARG A 684 31.34 4.40 -7.54
CA ARG A 684 30.56 5.37 -8.32
C ARG A 684 29.42 4.66 -9.04
N GLU A 685 28.34 5.39 -9.29
CA GLU A 685 27.17 4.84 -9.99
C GLU A 685 27.46 4.61 -11.48
N GLU A 686 28.02 5.62 -12.15
CA GLU A 686 28.37 5.53 -13.56
C GLU A 686 29.86 5.19 -13.71
N PHE A 687 30.16 3.91 -13.94
CA PHE A 687 31.53 3.41 -14.06
C PHE A 687 31.94 2.91 -15.44
N SER A 688 30.96 2.63 -16.31
CA SER A 688 31.14 2.07 -17.65
C SER A 688 31.27 3.11 -18.77
N SER A 689 31.28 4.40 -18.43
CA SER A 689 31.44 5.52 -19.37
C SER A 689 32.51 6.51 -18.89
N VAL A 690 32.97 7.35 -19.82
CA VAL A 690 33.83 8.52 -19.53
C VAL A 690 33.42 9.69 -20.42
N ARG A 691 33.37 10.90 -19.85
CA ARG A 691 33.07 12.15 -20.58
C ARG A 691 34.35 12.88 -20.95
N VAL A 692 34.51 13.24 -22.22
CA VAL A 692 35.62 14.07 -22.71
C VAL A 692 35.16 15.53 -22.72
N LEU A 693 35.87 16.42 -22.02
CA LEU A 693 35.50 17.83 -21.83
C LEU A 693 36.63 18.79 -22.24
N TYR A 694 36.29 20.05 -22.50
CA TYR A 694 37.28 21.11 -22.63
C TYR A 694 38.00 21.38 -21.29
N PRO A 695 39.25 21.89 -21.30
CA PRO A 695 39.89 22.39 -20.09
C PRO A 695 39.09 23.55 -19.49
N PRO A 696 38.88 23.59 -18.15
CA PRO A 696 38.14 24.68 -17.52
C PRO A 696 38.90 26.01 -17.61
N HIS A 697 38.15 27.10 -17.81
CA HIS A 697 38.68 28.46 -17.78
C HIS A 697 39.11 28.90 -16.37
N SER A 698 40.09 29.79 -16.29
CA SER A 698 40.60 30.34 -15.02
C SER A 698 40.00 31.72 -14.71
N THR A 699 38.88 31.76 -13.97
CA THR A 699 38.25 33.01 -13.50
C THR A 699 38.20 33.07 -11.97
N VAL A 700 38.56 34.23 -11.39
CA VAL A 700 38.58 34.45 -9.94
C VAL A 700 37.44 35.40 -9.54
N ILE A 701 36.69 35.04 -8.50
CA ILE A 701 35.59 35.85 -7.94
C ILE A 701 35.96 36.26 -6.51
N SER A 702 36.06 37.55 -6.24
CA SER A 702 36.27 38.14 -4.90
C SER A 702 35.00 38.87 -4.43
N LEU A 703 34.63 38.68 -3.16
CA LEU A 703 33.47 39.33 -2.54
C LEU A 703 33.93 40.21 -1.37
N SER A 704 33.37 41.41 -1.23
CA SER A 704 33.67 42.36 -0.14
C SER A 704 32.40 43.02 0.41
N HIS A 705 32.17 42.92 1.72
CA HIS A 705 30.99 43.43 2.42
C HIS A 705 31.22 43.53 3.95
N GLN A 706 30.35 44.24 4.70
CA GLN A 706 30.49 44.52 6.14
C GLN A 706 29.46 43.79 7.02
N SER A 707 29.68 42.49 7.25
CA SER A 707 28.74 41.59 7.96
C SER A 707 28.76 41.77 9.49
N PRO A 708 27.61 41.75 10.21
CA PRO A 708 26.26 41.37 9.75
C PRO A 708 25.47 42.53 9.11
N ALA A 709 24.41 42.18 8.37
CA ALA A 709 23.41 43.11 7.87
C ALA A 709 22.34 43.39 8.94
N TYR A 710 21.77 44.59 8.95
CA TYR A 710 20.59 44.91 9.77
C TYR A 710 19.28 44.62 9.04
N LEU A 711 18.27 44.21 9.80
CA LEU A 711 16.89 44.13 9.30
C LEU A 711 16.42 45.50 8.80
N ASN A 712 15.77 45.49 7.64
CA ASN A 712 15.27 46.64 6.89
C ASN A 712 16.35 47.56 6.28
N GLU A 713 17.64 47.21 6.35
CA GLU A 713 18.70 47.96 5.67
C GLU A 713 18.95 47.46 4.24
N GLU A 714 19.28 48.38 3.34
CA GLU A 714 19.75 48.04 1.99
C GLU A 714 21.27 47.79 2.04
N TYR A 715 21.64 46.52 2.18
CA TYR A 715 22.99 46.07 2.49
C TYR A 715 23.85 45.84 1.23
N PRO A 716 24.96 46.57 1.01
CA PRO A 716 25.78 46.47 -0.19
C PRO A 716 26.84 45.35 -0.13
N ILE A 717 26.99 44.61 -1.23
CA ILE A 717 27.97 43.55 -1.45
C ILE A 717 28.72 43.84 -2.76
N THR A 718 30.05 43.96 -2.69
CA THR A 718 30.88 44.20 -3.87
C THR A 718 31.37 42.87 -4.44
N VAL A 719 31.10 42.63 -5.72
CA VAL A 719 31.50 41.44 -6.49
C VAL A 719 32.54 41.85 -7.51
N GLU A 720 33.76 41.35 -7.38
CA GLU A 720 34.85 41.56 -8.33
C GLU A 720 35.16 40.25 -9.07
N ILE A 721 35.16 40.31 -10.40
CA ILE A 721 35.44 39.17 -11.28
C ILE A 721 36.69 39.46 -12.08
N THR A 722 37.69 38.58 -12.00
CA THR A 722 38.98 38.71 -12.68
C THR A 722 39.23 37.55 -13.63
N ASN A 723 39.57 37.85 -14.89
CA ASN A 723 40.03 36.83 -15.84
C ASN A 723 41.51 36.50 -15.55
N SER A 724 41.77 35.30 -15.01
CA SER A 724 43.10 34.76 -14.75
C SER A 724 43.55 33.74 -15.82
N ASP A 725 42.82 33.65 -16.93
CA ASP A 725 43.13 32.79 -18.06
C ASP A 725 44.05 33.50 -19.05
N ALA A 726 44.72 32.74 -19.92
CA ALA A 726 45.56 33.28 -20.99
C ALA A 726 44.75 33.75 -22.20
N LYS A 727 43.45 33.40 -22.26
CA LYS A 727 42.54 33.74 -23.36
C LYS A 727 41.59 34.86 -22.95
N GLU A 728 41.08 35.59 -23.94
CA GLU A 728 39.96 36.52 -23.75
C GLU A 728 38.67 35.72 -23.52
N LEU A 729 37.96 36.04 -22.44
CA LEU A 729 36.72 35.36 -22.03
C LEU A 729 35.55 36.35 -22.07
N ASP A 730 34.42 35.90 -22.61
CA ASP A 730 33.15 36.60 -22.48
C ASP A 730 32.44 36.11 -21.22
N ILE A 731 32.09 37.03 -20.32
CA ILE A 731 31.63 36.69 -18.97
C ILE A 731 30.21 37.18 -18.72
N THR A 732 29.41 36.29 -18.16
CA THR A 732 28.04 36.54 -17.68
C THR A 732 27.92 36.08 -16.23
N MET A 733 27.12 36.80 -15.45
CA MET A 733 26.93 36.52 -14.02
C MET A 733 25.44 36.32 -13.71
N ASP A 734 25.17 35.28 -12.94
CA ASP A 734 23.86 34.97 -12.37
C ASP A 734 23.95 35.07 -10.85
N VAL A 735 22.95 35.66 -10.22
CA VAL A 735 22.86 35.79 -8.76
C VAL A 735 21.57 35.15 -8.28
N LEU A 736 21.68 34.18 -7.38
CA LEU A 736 20.57 33.46 -6.78
C LEU A 736 20.56 33.70 -5.26
N LEU A 737 19.47 34.25 -4.76
CA LEU A 737 19.13 34.28 -3.35
C LEU A 737 18.39 32.99 -3.00
N GLN A 738 18.93 32.21 -2.06
CA GLN A 738 18.28 30.98 -1.62
C GLN A 738 17.01 31.31 -0.80
N PRO A 739 15.92 30.56 -0.98
CA PRO A 739 14.69 30.77 -0.22
C PRO A 739 14.93 30.50 1.27
N THR A 740 14.36 31.35 2.12
CA THR A 740 14.37 31.18 3.58
C THR A 740 13.18 30.37 4.05
N GLU A 741 13.36 29.52 5.06
CA GLU A 741 12.27 28.72 5.67
C GLU A 741 11.26 29.56 6.48
N ILE A 742 11.45 30.87 6.56
CA ILE A 742 10.63 31.78 7.38
C ILE A 742 9.60 32.46 6.48
N ASP A 743 8.33 32.04 6.57
CA ASP A 743 7.23 32.45 5.69
C ASP A 743 6.94 33.97 5.67
N TYR A 744 7.26 34.68 6.76
CA TYR A 744 7.04 36.12 6.88
C TYR A 744 8.28 36.97 6.58
N ALA A 745 9.41 36.35 6.23
CA ALA A 745 10.60 37.08 5.81
C ALA A 745 10.49 37.47 4.34
N VAL A 746 10.64 38.76 4.03
CA VAL A 746 10.70 39.24 2.64
C VAL A 746 12.12 39.70 2.36
N ASN A 747 12.80 38.96 1.47
CA ASN A 747 14.18 39.21 1.08
C ASN A 747 14.25 39.53 -0.42
N THR A 748 14.99 40.57 -0.78
CA THR A 748 15.19 40.95 -2.19
C THR A 748 16.65 41.28 -2.47
N ILE A 749 17.13 40.89 -3.65
CA ILE A 749 18.42 41.28 -4.21
C ILE A 749 18.22 42.28 -5.36
N THR A 750 19.10 43.27 -5.45
CA THR A 750 19.09 44.29 -6.51
C THR A 750 20.48 44.45 -7.13
N LEU A 751 20.57 44.41 -8.46
CA LEU A 751 21.82 44.55 -9.21
C LEU A 751 21.55 45.23 -10.57
N ASP A 752 22.32 46.26 -10.95
CA ASP A 752 22.18 46.99 -12.22
C ASP A 752 20.74 47.44 -12.57
N ASN A 753 19.95 47.84 -11.56
CA ASN A 753 18.52 48.21 -11.63
C ASN A 753 17.53 47.05 -11.81
N GLU A 754 17.98 45.79 -11.79
CA GLU A 754 17.09 44.62 -11.70
C GLU A 754 16.92 44.19 -10.24
N GLN A 755 15.67 44.03 -9.81
CA GLN A 755 15.32 43.57 -8.45
C GLN A 755 14.59 42.23 -8.54
N SER A 756 15.00 41.28 -7.70
CA SER A 756 14.41 39.93 -7.64
C SER A 756 14.38 39.40 -6.22
N SER A 757 13.37 38.60 -5.88
CA SER A 757 13.31 37.86 -4.61
C SER A 757 13.91 36.46 -4.70
N ALA A 758 14.40 36.06 -5.87
CA ALA A 758 14.94 34.73 -6.11
C ALA A 758 16.22 34.79 -6.96
N MET A 759 16.11 35.05 -8.26
CA MET A 759 17.26 34.99 -9.17
C MET A 759 17.30 36.18 -10.12
N ILE A 760 18.51 36.68 -10.38
CA ILE A 760 18.86 37.62 -11.44
C ILE A 760 19.75 36.83 -12.42
N LYS A 761 19.35 36.76 -13.69
CA LYS A 761 20.02 35.95 -14.73
C LYS A 761 20.60 36.81 -15.83
N GLY A 762 21.75 36.40 -16.36
CA GLY A 762 22.32 36.93 -17.59
C GLY A 762 22.91 38.33 -17.43
N VAL A 763 23.41 38.69 -16.25
CA VAL A 763 24.05 39.99 -16.04
C VAL A 763 25.33 40.05 -16.87
N VAL A 764 25.32 40.89 -17.90
CA VAL A 764 26.44 41.02 -18.82
C VAL A 764 27.57 41.76 -18.13
N VAL A 765 28.65 41.03 -17.85
CA VAL A 765 29.92 41.61 -17.34
C VAL A 765 30.77 42.11 -18.52
N GLY A 766 30.72 41.39 -19.64
CA GLY A 766 31.39 41.73 -20.90
C GLY A 766 32.68 40.95 -21.13
N ARG A 767 33.42 41.32 -22.19
CA ARG A 767 34.68 40.66 -22.57
C ARG A 767 35.83 41.12 -21.70
N LEU A 768 36.46 40.18 -20.99
CA LEU A 768 37.64 40.44 -20.17
C LEU A 768 38.90 39.91 -20.84
N ALA A 769 39.84 40.81 -21.11
CA ALA A 769 41.19 40.43 -21.49
C ALA A 769 41.92 39.70 -20.33
N PRO A 770 42.95 38.89 -20.61
CA PRO A 770 43.79 38.29 -19.58
C PRO A 770 44.27 39.32 -18.54
N GLY A 771 44.01 39.05 -17.26
CA GLY A 771 44.37 39.92 -16.13
C GLY A 771 43.43 41.11 -15.87
N ALA A 772 42.36 41.31 -16.66
CA ALA A 772 41.38 42.36 -16.41
C ALA A 772 40.36 41.96 -15.33
N SER A 773 39.94 42.92 -14.51
CA SER A 773 38.86 42.75 -13.52
C SER A 773 37.72 43.76 -13.71
N VAL A 774 36.50 43.35 -13.34
CA VAL A 774 35.30 44.19 -13.31
C VAL A 774 34.64 44.07 -11.94
N VAL A 775 34.13 45.19 -11.44
CA VAL A 775 33.48 45.31 -10.13
C VAL A 775 32.01 45.68 -10.30
N LYS A 776 31.12 44.98 -9.60
CA LYS A 776 29.67 45.20 -9.54
C LYS A 776 29.20 45.25 -8.08
N THR A 777 28.15 46.01 -7.79
CA THR A 777 27.58 46.13 -6.43
C THR A 777 26.18 45.53 -6.38
N LEU A 778 26.02 44.48 -5.60
CA LEU A 778 24.77 43.78 -5.30
C LEU A 778 24.20 44.30 -3.98
N TYR A 779 22.93 44.71 -3.95
CA TYR A 779 22.25 45.13 -2.72
C TYR A 779 21.33 44.01 -2.23
N LEU A 780 21.35 43.74 -0.93
CA LEU A 780 20.48 42.79 -0.23
C LEU A 780 19.58 43.55 0.74
N LEU A 781 18.27 43.39 0.63
CA LEU A 781 17.30 43.92 1.58
C LEU A 781 16.57 42.75 2.26
N ASN A 782 16.68 42.68 3.58
CA ASN A 782 16.04 41.63 4.39
C ASN A 782 15.04 42.26 5.35
N THR A 783 13.81 41.74 5.39
CA THR A 783 12.75 42.22 6.28
C THR A 783 12.04 41.05 6.97
N GLY A 784 11.40 41.31 8.10
CA GLY A 784 10.56 40.35 8.80
C GLY A 784 11.28 39.48 9.84
N ALA A 785 12.39 38.82 9.51
CA ALA A 785 13.05 37.88 10.42
C ALA A 785 14.58 37.91 10.39
N ILE A 786 15.19 37.74 11.56
CA ILE A 786 16.65 37.57 11.71
C ILE A 786 17.13 36.24 11.10
N GLY A 787 18.45 36.13 10.91
CA GLY A 787 19.12 34.90 10.48
C GLY A 787 19.92 35.05 9.20
N ASP A 788 20.54 33.95 8.79
CA ASP A 788 21.47 33.93 7.66
C ASP A 788 20.72 33.96 6.32
N ARG A 789 21.32 34.64 5.33
CA ARG A 789 20.87 34.66 3.94
C ARG A 789 21.99 34.17 3.04
N MET A 790 21.69 33.13 2.26
CA MET A 790 22.64 32.51 1.36
C MET A 790 22.46 33.07 -0.05
N ILE A 791 23.55 33.58 -0.62
CA ILE A 791 23.58 34.09 -2.00
C ILE A 791 24.60 33.28 -2.78
N ASP A 792 24.14 32.68 -3.88
CA ASP A 792 24.93 31.96 -4.85
C ASP A 792 25.19 32.84 -6.07
N ILE A 793 26.46 33.14 -6.34
CA ILE A 793 26.90 33.89 -7.52
C ILE A 793 27.54 32.91 -8.49
N SER A 794 26.92 32.70 -9.65
CA SER A 794 27.46 31.87 -10.73
C SER A 794 28.02 32.77 -11.81
N VAL A 795 29.28 32.55 -12.17
CA VAL A 795 29.96 33.26 -13.25
C VAL A 795 30.23 32.28 -14.37
N GLN A 796 29.54 32.47 -15.48
CA GLN A 796 29.73 31.70 -16.70
C GLN A 796 30.73 32.41 -17.60
N SER A 797 31.76 31.69 -18.02
CA SER A 797 32.81 32.16 -18.91
C SER A 797 32.80 31.37 -20.22
N ARG A 798 32.86 32.08 -21.35
CA ARG A 798 32.89 31.49 -22.70
C ARG A 798 34.13 31.96 -23.45
N SER A 799 34.80 31.04 -24.14
CA SER A 799 35.90 31.35 -25.05
C SER A 799 35.39 32.04 -26.31
N THR A 800 36.00 33.16 -26.73
CA THR A 800 35.59 33.91 -27.93
C THR A 800 35.99 33.23 -29.24
N ALA A 801 36.91 32.25 -29.21
CA ALA A 801 37.41 31.55 -30.39
C ALA A 801 36.44 30.51 -30.98
N SER A 802 35.48 30.02 -30.19
CA SER A 802 34.45 29.07 -30.63
C SER A 802 33.23 29.74 -31.27
N ALA A 803 33.10 31.06 -31.18
CA ALA A 803 31.98 31.82 -31.76
C ALA A 803 32.09 32.06 -33.28
N SER A 804 33.24 31.83 -33.89
CA SER A 804 33.47 32.08 -35.34
C SER A 804 33.22 30.86 -36.23
N GLN A 805 32.81 29.71 -35.69
CA GLN A 805 32.54 28.49 -36.46
C GLN A 805 31.04 28.22 -36.71
N SER A 806 30.13 29.04 -36.20
CA SER A 806 28.68 28.78 -36.24
C SER A 806 27.88 29.69 -37.19
N GLU A 807 28.41 30.02 -38.37
CA GLU A 807 27.63 30.71 -39.42
C GLU A 807 27.45 29.90 -40.71
N ASN A 808 28.04 28.70 -40.82
CA ASN A 808 27.88 27.83 -42.00
C ASN A 808 27.71 26.37 -41.59
N ASP A 809 26.54 25.96 -41.11
CA ASP A 809 26.06 24.61 -41.43
C ASP A 809 24.53 24.49 -41.25
N ASP A 810 23.96 23.82 -42.24
CA ASP A 810 22.55 23.69 -42.59
C ASP A 810 21.80 22.71 -41.66
N ASP A 811 20.47 22.81 -41.66
CA ASP A 811 19.51 22.03 -40.86
C ASP A 811 19.80 20.52 -40.76
N THR A 812 20.39 20.06 -39.65
CA THR A 812 20.18 18.71 -39.12
C THR A 812 20.19 18.71 -37.58
N VAL A 813 19.15 18.11 -36.99
CA VAL A 813 18.99 17.95 -35.54
C VAL A 813 20.00 16.92 -35.03
N SER A 814 21.23 17.35 -34.81
CA SER A 814 22.24 16.62 -34.03
C SER A 814 22.45 17.31 -32.68
N SER A 815 22.58 16.50 -31.63
CA SER A 815 22.91 16.80 -30.23
C SER A 815 23.60 18.16 -29.98
N PRO A 816 23.21 18.91 -28.91
CA PRO A 816 23.78 20.22 -28.62
C PRO A 816 25.30 20.11 -28.52
N GLY A 817 26.02 20.77 -29.44
CA GLY A 817 27.47 20.83 -29.40
C GLY A 817 27.91 21.33 -28.04
N VAL A 818 28.78 20.58 -27.36
CA VAL A 818 29.35 20.98 -26.08
C VAL A 818 30.15 22.27 -26.33
N LEU A 819 29.60 23.41 -25.91
CA LEU A 819 30.26 24.71 -26.05
C LEU A 819 31.44 24.80 -25.04
N ASP A 820 32.50 25.50 -25.42
CA ASP A 820 33.66 25.80 -24.55
C ASP A 820 33.26 26.84 -23.48
N VAL A 821 32.60 26.36 -22.43
CA VAL A 821 31.98 27.15 -21.37
C VAL A 821 32.41 26.58 -20.02
N THR A 822 32.78 27.46 -19.08
CA THR A 822 33.10 27.10 -17.70
C THR A 822 32.28 27.95 -16.74
N ASP A 823 31.60 27.28 -15.80
CA ASP A 823 30.81 27.93 -14.75
C ASP A 823 31.59 27.86 -13.42
N VAL A 824 31.78 29.02 -12.78
CA VAL A 824 32.39 29.13 -11.46
C VAL A 824 31.34 29.64 -10.46
N LEU A 825 31.06 28.84 -9.44
CA LEU A 825 30.09 29.18 -8.39
C LEU A 825 30.80 29.71 -7.14
N ARG A 826 30.31 30.82 -6.59
CA ARG A 826 30.70 31.35 -5.29
C ARG A 826 29.48 31.66 -4.42
N THR A 827 29.34 30.88 -3.36
CA THR A 827 28.32 31.10 -2.31
C THR A 827 28.87 32.00 -1.19
N VAL A 828 28.04 32.90 -0.68
CA VAL A 828 28.28 33.73 0.53
C VAL A 828 27.09 33.65 1.49
N SER A 829 27.38 33.58 2.80
CA SER A 829 26.38 33.67 3.88
C SER A 829 26.43 35.05 4.52
N ILE A 830 25.27 35.70 4.63
CA ILE A 830 25.14 37.04 5.24
C ILE A 830 24.21 36.93 6.46
N PRO A 831 24.75 37.01 7.69
CA PRO A 831 23.94 37.05 8.90
C PRO A 831 23.17 38.37 8.97
N THR A 832 21.86 38.28 9.26
CA THR A 832 20.97 39.43 9.43
C THR A 832 20.51 39.52 10.88
N VAL A 833 20.69 40.68 11.51
CA VAL A 833 20.39 40.92 12.94
C VAL A 833 19.44 42.11 13.13
N ASP A 834 18.77 42.17 14.27
CA ASP A 834 17.91 43.29 14.62
C ASP A 834 18.72 44.54 15.04
N PRO A 835 18.32 45.74 14.61
CA PRO A 835 18.91 46.98 15.10
C PRO A 835 18.44 47.34 16.53
N PHE A 836 17.20 46.97 16.90
CA PHE A 836 16.60 47.32 18.20
C PHE A 836 15.87 46.15 18.87
N ASN A 837 16.03 46.03 20.18
CA ASN A 837 15.25 45.14 21.05
C ASN A 837 14.08 45.91 21.66
N PHE A 838 12.87 45.37 21.57
CA PHE A 838 11.63 46.03 22.02
C PHE A 838 10.94 45.23 23.12
N LYS A 839 10.68 45.88 24.27
CA LYS A 839 9.99 45.26 25.43
C LYS A 839 8.80 46.11 25.87
N THR A 840 7.69 45.46 26.21
CA THR A 840 6.47 46.14 26.67
C THR A 840 5.91 45.52 27.96
N ASN A 841 5.25 46.34 28.79
CA ASN A 841 4.56 45.91 30.01
C ASN A 841 3.21 46.63 30.12
N VAL A 842 2.15 45.91 30.49
CA VAL A 842 0.76 46.40 30.53
C VAL A 842 0.16 46.24 31.93
N VAL A 843 -0.49 47.28 32.46
CA VAL A 843 -1.17 47.27 33.77
C VAL A 843 -2.62 47.73 33.63
N TYR A 844 -3.59 46.97 34.16
CA TYR A 844 -5.03 47.28 34.05
C TYR A 844 -5.62 47.90 35.31
N ARG A 845 -6.62 48.77 35.14
CA ARG A 845 -7.37 49.42 36.22
C ARG A 845 -8.89 49.37 35.98
N ARG A 846 -9.66 48.85 36.95
CA ARG A 846 -11.13 48.77 36.86
C ARG A 846 -11.81 50.12 37.05
N PRO A 847 -12.97 50.35 36.40
CA PRO A 847 -13.72 51.60 36.52
C PRO A 847 -14.58 51.65 37.79
N LEU A 848 -14.55 52.81 38.48
CA LEU A 848 -15.39 53.13 39.66
C LEU A 848 -16.73 53.80 39.29
N ARG A 849 -16.94 54.17 38.03
CA ARG A 849 -18.16 54.83 37.54
C ARG A 849 -19.36 53.89 37.63
N GLN A 850 -20.56 54.45 37.85
CA GLN A 850 -21.81 53.68 37.87
C GLN A 850 -22.12 53.16 36.46
N GLN A 851 -22.60 51.91 36.37
CA GLN A 851 -23.02 51.36 35.08
C GLN A 851 -24.29 52.07 34.60
N PRO A 852 -24.37 52.46 33.32
CA PRO A 852 -25.61 52.96 32.75
C PRO A 852 -26.67 51.85 32.83
N GLY A 853 -27.88 52.19 33.28
CA GLY A 853 -28.96 51.21 33.40
C GLY A 853 -29.41 50.69 32.03
N LEU A 854 -30.07 49.52 31.99
CA LEU A 854 -30.61 48.90 30.76
C LEU A 854 -31.54 49.83 29.93
N GLY A 855 -32.04 50.93 30.51
CA GLY A 855 -32.89 51.93 29.86
C GLY A 855 -32.24 53.30 29.65
N ASP A 856 -30.92 53.44 29.83
CA ASP A 856 -30.22 54.70 29.57
C ASP A 856 -30.02 54.91 28.06
N LEU A 857 -30.77 55.84 27.47
CA LEU A 857 -30.79 56.06 26.02
C LEU A 857 -29.42 56.43 25.44
N ARG A 858 -28.50 56.96 26.25
CA ARG A 858 -27.13 57.34 25.83
C ARG A 858 -26.30 56.13 25.39
N THR A 859 -26.58 54.93 25.91
CA THR A 859 -25.84 53.71 25.52
C THR A 859 -26.19 53.23 24.11
N PHE A 860 -27.25 53.77 23.50
CA PHE A 860 -27.65 53.46 22.12
C PHE A 860 -27.08 54.46 21.09
N ASP A 861 -26.42 55.53 21.55
CA ASP A 861 -25.75 56.49 20.68
C ASP A 861 -24.45 55.88 20.13
N LYS A 862 -24.24 55.93 18.82
CA LYS A 862 -23.03 55.37 18.16
C LYS A 862 -21.72 56.01 18.60
N GLU A 863 -21.77 57.22 19.12
CA GLU A 863 -20.60 57.97 19.60
C GLU A 863 -20.33 57.74 21.10
N TYR A 864 -21.20 57.00 21.80
CA TYR A 864 -21.04 56.71 23.22
C TYR A 864 -19.89 55.73 23.44
N TRP A 865 -18.90 56.16 24.24
CA TRP A 865 -17.77 55.33 24.63
C TRP A 865 -18.07 54.68 25.99
N ASP A 866 -18.38 53.37 25.98
CA ASP A 866 -18.68 52.64 27.21
C ASP A 866 -17.40 52.16 27.92
N ASP A 867 -16.73 53.06 28.63
CA ASP A 867 -15.60 52.73 29.52
C ASP A 867 -16.05 52.20 30.90
N ALA A 868 -17.36 52.09 31.14
CA ALA A 868 -17.91 51.75 32.45
C ALA A 868 -17.68 50.28 32.84
N ASP A 869 -17.39 49.40 31.87
CA ASP A 869 -17.03 48.01 32.12
C ASP A 869 -15.57 47.66 31.78
N GLY A 870 -15.02 48.23 30.70
CA GLY A 870 -13.70 47.88 30.15
C GLY A 870 -12.49 48.45 30.91
N GLY A 871 -12.60 49.64 31.51
CA GLY A 871 -11.53 50.25 32.32
C GLY A 871 -10.40 50.92 31.53
N GLU A 872 -9.23 51.06 32.17
CA GLU A 872 -8.03 51.67 31.58
C GLU A 872 -6.83 50.71 31.62
N ALA A 873 -5.91 50.84 30.66
CA ALA A 873 -4.62 50.14 30.61
C ALA A 873 -3.45 51.14 30.48
N PHE A 874 -2.34 50.86 31.16
CA PHE A 874 -1.09 51.59 31.07
C PHE A 874 -0.04 50.71 30.42
N ILE A 875 0.55 51.15 29.30
CA ILE A 875 1.55 50.41 28.52
C ILE A 875 2.89 51.14 28.63
N SER A 876 3.91 50.50 29.18
CA SER A 876 5.30 51.01 29.16
C SER A 876 6.14 50.24 28.15
N SER A 877 6.76 50.93 27.20
CA SER A 877 7.54 50.37 26.09
C SER A 877 9.00 50.84 26.17
N VAL A 878 9.97 49.93 26.04
CA VAL A 878 11.41 50.21 26.11
C VAL A 878 12.09 49.66 24.86
N PHE A 879 12.92 50.48 24.22
CA PHE A 879 13.70 50.19 23.03
C PHE A 879 15.18 50.23 23.39
N LYS A 880 15.92 49.18 23.04
CA LYS A 880 17.36 49.08 23.26
C LYS A 880 18.10 48.85 21.96
N CYS A 881 19.15 49.62 21.67
CA CYS A 881 20.00 49.36 20.52
C CYS A 881 20.87 48.14 20.80
N GLU A 882 20.68 47.02 20.12
CA GLU A 882 21.37 45.74 20.45
C GLU A 882 22.33 45.27 19.36
N GLY A 883 22.19 45.80 18.16
CA GLY A 883 23.04 45.47 17.02
C GLY A 883 24.52 45.87 17.19
N PRO A 884 25.47 45.24 16.45
CA PRO A 884 26.91 45.50 16.60
C PRO A 884 27.39 46.82 15.99
N TRP A 885 26.59 47.47 15.16
CA TRP A 885 26.90 48.74 14.48
C TRP A 885 26.13 49.91 15.09
N ASN A 886 26.80 51.05 15.18
CA ASN A 886 26.15 52.27 15.66
C ASN A 886 25.06 52.70 14.68
N VAL A 887 23.95 53.21 15.23
CA VAL A 887 22.82 53.71 14.45
C VAL A 887 22.54 55.15 14.82
N LYS A 888 22.26 55.96 13.81
CA LYS A 888 21.73 57.31 14.00
C LYS A 888 20.21 57.24 13.85
N ILE A 889 19.48 57.51 14.91
CA ILE A 889 18.02 57.59 14.87
C ILE A 889 17.67 58.98 14.33
N GLU A 890 16.87 59.03 13.27
CA GLU A 890 16.39 60.28 12.65
C GLU A 890 14.99 60.65 13.16
N SER A 891 14.14 59.67 13.47
CA SER A 891 12.81 59.93 14.04
C SER A 891 12.30 58.77 14.90
N PHE A 892 11.47 59.08 15.91
CA PHE A 892 10.77 58.13 16.77
C PHE A 892 9.34 58.59 17.02
N ILE A 893 8.37 57.95 16.37
CA ILE A 893 6.98 58.43 16.32
C ILE A 893 6.02 57.31 16.73
N LEU A 894 5.11 57.59 17.66
CA LEU A 894 3.98 56.71 17.96
C LEU A 894 2.78 57.09 17.07
N ARG A 895 2.44 56.22 16.12
CA ARG A 895 1.28 56.38 15.24
C ARG A 895 0.02 55.85 15.92
N LYS A 896 -0.95 56.74 16.14
CA LYS A 896 -2.24 56.41 16.76
C LYS A 896 -3.14 55.59 15.83
N MET A 897 -3.71 54.49 16.33
CA MET A 897 -4.64 53.61 15.62
C MET A 897 -5.83 53.24 16.50
N ASP A 898 -6.61 54.24 16.92
CA ASP A 898 -7.82 54.04 17.73
C ASP A 898 -8.83 53.14 16.99
N HIS A 899 -9.48 52.24 17.74
CA HIS A 899 -10.54 51.39 17.21
C HIS A 899 -11.66 51.18 18.24
N GLU A 900 -12.69 50.40 17.89
CA GLU A 900 -13.90 50.25 18.71
C GLU A 900 -13.66 49.66 20.12
N GLY A 901 -12.54 48.96 20.33
CA GLY A 901 -12.23 48.27 21.59
C GLY A 901 -11.21 48.98 22.47
N ALA A 902 -10.36 49.85 21.91
CA ALA A 902 -9.34 50.59 22.65
C ALA A 902 -9.03 51.94 21.99
N LYS A 903 -8.79 52.95 22.83
CA LYS A 903 -8.40 54.31 22.42
C LYS A 903 -7.17 54.78 23.19
N LEU A 904 -6.13 55.23 22.49
CA LEU A 904 -4.96 55.85 23.11
C LEU A 904 -5.36 57.25 23.62
N LEU A 905 -5.19 57.48 24.92
CA LEU A 905 -5.53 58.76 25.57
C LEU A 905 -4.32 59.69 25.61
N GLU A 906 -3.20 59.20 26.14
CA GLU A 906 -1.99 59.98 26.43
C GLU A 906 -0.76 59.10 26.15
N SER A 907 0.34 59.71 25.69
CA SER A 907 1.68 59.11 25.55
C SER A 907 2.70 60.11 26.09
N SER A 908 3.83 59.60 26.60
CA SER A 908 4.92 60.46 27.07
C SER A 908 5.71 61.10 25.93
N ILE A 909 5.57 60.57 24.70
CA ILE A 909 5.99 61.21 23.46
C ILE A 909 4.85 62.12 22.99
N ALA A 910 4.83 63.38 23.43
CA ALA A 910 3.80 64.34 23.00
C ALA A 910 3.94 64.69 21.51
N GLU A 911 2.82 64.80 20.79
CA GLU A 911 2.77 65.34 19.43
C GLU A 911 3.34 66.77 19.40
N GLY A 912 4.50 66.96 18.77
CA GLY A 912 5.04 68.27 18.41
C GLY A 912 6.24 68.81 19.22
N THR A 913 6.88 68.02 20.09
CA THR A 913 8.04 68.49 20.88
C THR A 913 9.31 67.62 20.81
N ALA A 914 9.40 66.63 19.92
CA ALA A 914 10.43 65.57 19.99
C ALA A 914 11.61 65.68 19.00
N ASP A 915 11.66 66.67 18.09
CA ASP A 915 12.68 66.66 17.02
C ASP A 915 14.13 66.84 17.53
N ASP A 916 14.36 67.58 18.64
CA ASP A 916 15.73 67.90 19.07
C ASP A 916 16.35 66.87 20.04
N VAL A 917 15.57 65.99 20.69
CA VAL A 917 16.09 65.07 21.73
C VAL A 917 16.35 63.66 21.20
N VAL A 918 15.63 63.21 20.15
CA VAL A 918 15.72 61.84 19.64
C VAL A 918 16.65 61.70 18.42
N SER A 919 16.94 62.80 17.72
CA SER A 919 17.86 62.80 16.57
C SER A 919 19.34 62.76 17.02
N SER A 920 19.79 61.64 17.55
CA SER A 920 21.16 61.43 18.05
C SER A 920 21.77 60.11 17.56
N GLU A 921 23.08 59.96 17.75
CA GLU A 921 23.79 58.69 17.55
C GLU A 921 23.60 57.80 18.78
N TYR A 922 23.21 56.56 18.55
CA TYR A 922 22.99 55.55 19.58
C TYR A 922 24.00 54.43 19.45
N LEU A 923 24.61 54.09 20.57
CA LEU A 923 25.58 53.02 20.70
C LEU A 923 24.86 51.71 21.08
N PRO A 924 25.47 50.55 20.78
CA PRO A 924 24.98 49.28 21.29
C PRO A 924 24.89 49.30 22.82
N GLY A 925 23.68 49.12 23.35
CA GLY A 925 23.35 49.17 24.77
C GLY A 925 22.45 50.33 25.19
N ASP A 926 22.34 51.39 24.39
CA ASP A 926 21.53 52.57 24.74
C ASP A 926 20.02 52.27 24.71
N GLU A 927 19.28 52.85 25.66
CA GLU A 927 17.84 52.61 25.87
C GLU A 927 17.00 53.90 25.85
N PHE A 928 15.80 53.83 25.28
CA PHE A 928 14.79 54.88 25.32
C PHE A 928 13.39 54.27 25.47
N ALA A 929 12.41 55.02 25.99
CA ALA A 929 11.13 54.46 26.41
C ALA A 929 9.94 55.41 26.22
N ASP A 930 8.73 54.84 26.20
CA ASP A 930 7.45 55.56 26.21
C ASP A 930 6.44 54.90 27.15
N VAL A 931 5.60 55.73 27.80
CA VAL A 931 4.46 55.28 28.60
C VAL A 931 3.15 55.82 28.02
N CYS A 932 2.28 54.91 27.63
CA CYS A 932 0.97 55.15 27.05
C CYS A 932 -0.16 54.84 28.04
N ARG A 933 -1.23 55.64 28.02
CA ARG A 933 -2.48 55.39 28.73
C ARG A 933 -3.60 55.14 27.73
N VAL A 934 -4.30 54.03 27.87
CA VAL A 934 -5.32 53.52 26.94
C VAL A 934 -6.65 53.33 27.65
N SER A 935 -7.74 53.79 27.05
CA SER A 935 -9.10 53.49 27.50
C SER A 935 -9.63 52.25 26.78
N ILE A 936 -10.37 51.39 27.49
CA ILE A 936 -10.93 50.14 26.97
C ILE A 936 -12.46 50.21 27.02
N ALA A 937 -13.12 49.94 25.89
CA ALA A 937 -14.57 49.88 25.83
C ALA A 937 -15.12 48.50 26.17
N SER A 938 -16.29 48.46 26.82
CA SER A 938 -17.08 47.25 27.00
C SER A 938 -17.62 46.78 25.66
N GLY A 939 -17.04 45.70 25.12
CA GLY A 939 -17.55 45.11 23.88
C GLY A 939 -18.92 44.49 24.11
N GLY A 940 -19.99 45.18 23.73
CA GLY A 940 -21.31 44.59 23.60
C GLY A 940 -21.22 43.32 22.75
N ASN A 941 -21.63 42.19 23.29
CA ASN A 941 -21.66 40.89 22.62
C ASN A 941 -20.30 40.17 22.43
N ARG A 942 -19.33 40.37 23.34
CA ARG A 942 -18.15 39.48 23.41
C ARG A 942 -18.46 38.26 24.27
N ASP A 943 -18.54 37.10 23.63
CA ASP A 943 -18.58 35.80 24.31
C ASP A 943 -17.47 35.74 25.37
N ALA A 944 -17.82 35.26 26.56
CA ALA A 944 -16.91 35.09 27.67
C ALA A 944 -15.82 34.07 27.31
N GLY A 945 -14.72 34.54 26.72
CA GLY A 945 -13.51 33.75 26.48
C GLY A 945 -12.72 34.11 25.20
N SER A 946 -11.62 34.85 25.39
CA SER A 946 -10.31 34.68 24.72
C SER A 946 -9.82 35.57 23.56
N LEU A 947 -10.60 36.44 22.91
CA LEU A 947 -10.01 37.28 21.84
C LEU A 947 -9.29 38.54 22.38
N PRO A 948 -7.98 38.74 22.07
CA PRO A 948 -7.27 39.96 22.41
C PRO A 948 -7.93 41.21 21.80
N ILE A 949 -7.90 42.32 22.53
CA ILE A 949 -8.16 43.63 21.96
C ILE A 949 -6.87 44.07 21.24
N PRO A 950 -6.88 44.41 19.94
CA PRO A 950 -5.68 44.90 19.26
C PRO A 950 -5.05 46.12 19.97
N GLY A 951 -3.74 46.30 19.79
CA GLY A 951 -3.04 47.48 20.30
C GLY A 951 -3.44 48.74 19.51
N PRO A 952 -3.73 49.89 20.16
CA PRO A 952 -4.25 51.08 19.48
C PRO A 952 -3.16 51.97 18.85
N GLY A 953 -2.08 51.38 18.33
CA GLY A 953 -0.97 52.13 17.71
C GLY A 953 0.30 51.32 17.46
N GLU A 954 1.29 51.97 16.86
CA GLU A 954 2.61 51.39 16.56
C GLU A 954 3.70 52.48 16.57
N TYR A 955 4.93 52.10 16.89
CA TYR A 955 6.10 52.97 16.83
C TYR A 955 6.81 52.84 15.49
N LEU A 956 7.20 53.97 14.91
CA LEU A 956 8.04 54.04 13.72
C LEU A 956 9.39 54.65 14.11
N ILE A 957 10.47 53.93 13.82
CA ILE A 957 11.84 54.37 14.05
C ILE A 957 12.55 54.48 12.71
N THR A 958 12.88 55.69 12.29
CA THR A 958 13.73 55.90 11.09
C THR A 958 15.17 56.06 11.53
N TRP A 959 16.09 55.34 10.89
CA TRP A 959 17.49 55.28 11.31
C TRP A 959 18.45 55.04 10.14
N ARG A 960 19.74 55.30 10.36
CA ARG A 960 20.82 54.99 9.43
C ARG A 960 21.96 54.28 10.14
N ARG A 961 22.54 53.27 9.50
CA ARG A 961 23.77 52.63 9.96
C ARG A 961 24.95 53.59 9.79
N ILE A 962 25.82 53.65 10.80
CA ILE A 962 27.10 54.37 10.70
C ILE A 962 28.16 53.38 10.20
N LEU A 963 28.79 53.71 9.07
CA LEU A 963 29.81 52.91 8.42
C LEU A 963 31.19 53.17 9.07
N PRO A 964 32.18 52.26 8.90
CA PRO A 964 33.52 52.42 9.47
C PRO A 964 34.27 53.68 9.00
N ASP A 965 33.86 54.27 7.87
CA ASP A 965 34.40 55.53 7.34
C ASP A 965 33.64 56.78 7.84
N GLU A 966 32.87 56.64 8.93
CA GLU A 966 31.98 57.66 9.53
C GLU A 966 30.90 58.20 8.57
N LYS A 967 30.71 57.54 7.42
CA LYS A 967 29.58 57.83 6.53
C LYS A 967 28.32 57.12 7.01
N HIS A 968 27.18 57.60 6.51
CA HIS A 968 25.89 57.00 6.81
C HIS A 968 25.49 56.07 5.66
N GLY A 969 24.96 54.90 6.01
CA GLY A 969 24.32 53.99 5.07
C GLY A 969 22.99 54.54 4.54
N SER A 970 22.26 53.67 3.85
CA SER A 970 20.89 53.93 3.40
C SER A 970 19.95 54.21 4.58
N THR A 971 18.87 54.94 4.30
CA THR A 971 17.82 55.24 5.29
C THR A 971 16.90 54.04 5.45
N SER A 972 16.79 53.55 6.68
CA SER A 972 16.00 52.38 7.06
C SER A 972 14.89 52.78 8.02
N THR A 973 13.78 52.03 8.04
CA THR A 973 12.68 52.25 8.99
C THR A 973 12.25 50.93 9.61
N SER A 974 12.17 50.90 10.95
CA SER A 974 11.68 49.76 11.73
C SER A 974 10.34 50.12 12.38
N VAL A 975 9.40 49.16 12.41
CA VAL A 975 8.03 49.35 12.91
C VAL A 975 7.75 48.38 14.07
N PHE A 976 7.22 48.90 15.18
CA PHE A 976 6.94 48.11 16.39
C PHE A 976 5.50 48.33 16.89
N PRO A 977 4.58 47.36 16.77
CA PRO A 977 3.19 47.53 17.20
C PRO A 977 3.04 47.58 18.72
N LEU A 978 2.03 48.32 19.22
CA LEU A 978 1.60 48.24 20.62
C LEU A 978 1.03 46.85 20.93
N PRO A 979 1.21 46.34 22.16
CA PRO A 979 0.76 45.01 22.53
C PRO A 979 -0.77 44.90 22.53
N SER A 980 -1.27 43.70 22.28
CA SER A 980 -2.70 43.40 22.45
C SER A 980 -3.12 43.44 23.93
N LEU A 981 -4.32 43.93 24.19
CA LEU A 981 -4.88 44.14 25.52
C LEU A 981 -5.87 43.03 25.92
N HIS A 982 -5.77 42.60 27.17
CA HIS A 982 -6.53 41.53 27.80
C HIS A 982 -7.11 42.00 29.15
N PRO A 983 -8.23 42.74 29.15
CA PRO A 983 -8.85 43.22 30.39
C PRO A 983 -9.38 42.05 31.25
N PRO A 984 -9.36 42.16 32.59
CA PRO A 984 -9.82 41.10 33.47
C PRO A 984 -11.34 40.88 33.40
N VAL A 985 -11.76 39.63 33.23
CA VAL A 985 -13.19 39.20 33.20
C VAL A 985 -13.57 38.64 34.57
N ASP A 986 -14.61 39.19 35.22
CA ASP A 986 -15.15 38.70 36.49
C ASP A 986 -16.67 38.51 36.37
N ASP A 987 -17.22 37.38 36.84
CA ASP A 987 -18.67 37.08 36.78
C ASP A 987 -19.50 37.89 37.80
N LEU A 988 -19.21 37.72 39.09
CA LEU A 988 -19.85 38.45 40.19
C LEU A 988 -18.72 38.99 41.06
N VAL A 989 -18.63 40.32 41.16
CA VAL A 989 -17.54 41.00 41.85
C VAL A 989 -18.07 42.09 42.77
N ALA A 990 -17.42 42.27 43.90
CA ALA A 990 -17.69 43.36 44.83
C ALA A 990 -16.51 44.34 44.82
N ILE A 991 -16.75 45.58 44.42
CA ILE A 991 -15.73 46.62 44.29
C ILE A 991 -15.83 47.51 45.52
N LEU A 992 -14.77 47.55 46.31
CA LEU A 992 -14.66 48.35 47.53
C LEU A 992 -14.00 49.69 47.19
N ASP A 993 -14.69 50.77 47.54
CA ASP A 993 -14.19 52.14 47.44
C ASP A 993 -14.24 52.82 48.81
N VAL A 994 -13.09 53.32 49.24
CA VAL A 994 -12.93 54.06 50.48
C VAL A 994 -11.73 55.00 50.39
N ALA A 995 -11.84 56.16 51.02
CA ALA A 995 -10.74 57.11 51.07
C ALA A 995 -9.49 56.47 51.69
N PRO A 996 -8.28 56.67 51.12
CA PRO A 996 -7.03 56.18 51.70
C PRO A 996 -6.67 56.87 53.03
N ARG A 997 -7.35 57.97 53.37
CA ARG A 997 -7.14 58.78 54.56
C ARG A 997 -8.47 59.12 55.26
N ALA A 998 -8.46 59.19 56.59
CA ALA A 998 -9.60 59.59 57.43
C ALA A 998 -9.15 60.50 58.59
N LYS A 999 -10.11 61.09 59.31
CA LYS A 999 -9.85 61.91 60.50
C LYS A 999 -10.62 61.36 61.71
N LEU A 1000 -10.00 61.35 62.90
CA LEU A 1000 -10.58 60.83 64.14
C LEU A 1000 -11.98 61.43 64.41
N HIS A 1001 -12.95 60.59 64.78
CA HIS A 1001 -14.35 60.94 65.05
C HIS A 1001 -15.13 61.60 63.89
N GLN A 1002 -14.55 61.73 62.69
CA GLN A 1002 -15.27 62.19 61.51
C GLN A 1002 -15.76 60.99 60.68
N PRO A 1003 -17.06 60.94 60.31
CA PRO A 1003 -17.58 59.85 59.50
C PRO A 1003 -16.96 59.88 58.09
N ILE A 1004 -16.44 58.75 57.63
CA ILE A 1004 -16.05 58.53 56.24
C ILE A 1004 -16.96 57.50 55.55
N PRO A 1005 -17.31 57.70 54.28
CA PRO A 1005 -18.10 56.72 53.54
C PRO A 1005 -17.22 55.54 53.09
N LEU A 1006 -17.70 54.33 53.35
CA LEU A 1006 -17.22 53.08 52.76
C LEU A 1006 -18.29 52.60 51.79
N THR A 1007 -17.96 52.47 50.50
CA THR A 1007 -18.91 52.02 49.48
C THR A 1007 -18.49 50.67 48.93
N LEU A 1008 -19.44 49.73 48.85
CA LEU A 1008 -19.25 48.44 48.19
C LEU A 1008 -20.24 48.35 47.02
N SER A 1009 -19.71 48.34 45.80
CA SER A 1009 -20.48 48.19 44.57
C SER A 1009 -20.43 46.73 44.10
N ILE A 1010 -21.56 46.03 44.14
CA ILE A 1010 -21.66 44.62 43.76
C ILE A 1010 -22.22 44.55 42.34
N ARG A 1011 -21.43 44.02 41.40
CA ARG A 1011 -21.79 43.94 39.98
C ARG A 1011 -21.96 42.50 39.54
N ASN A 1012 -23.13 42.19 38.98
CA ASN A 1012 -23.41 40.91 38.35
C ASN A 1012 -23.18 41.01 36.85
N ARG A 1013 -21.99 40.64 36.40
CA ARG A 1013 -21.57 40.63 35.00
C ARG A 1013 -21.87 39.30 34.30
N HIS A 1014 -22.51 38.35 35.00
CA HIS A 1014 -22.90 37.10 34.37
C HIS A 1014 -23.96 37.34 33.29
N PRO A 1015 -23.80 36.80 32.06
CA PRO A 1015 -24.66 37.13 30.92
C PRO A 1015 -26.13 36.75 31.11
N SER A 1016 -26.43 35.67 31.84
CA SER A 1016 -27.79 35.11 31.93
C SER A 1016 -28.29 34.74 33.34
N ARG A 1017 -27.46 34.86 34.38
CA ARG A 1017 -27.79 34.34 35.72
C ARG A 1017 -28.00 35.50 36.68
N SER A 1018 -29.09 35.46 37.45
CA SER A 1018 -29.24 36.37 38.59
C SER A 1018 -28.38 35.93 39.79
N ALA A 1019 -28.08 36.87 40.68
CA ALA A 1019 -27.35 36.65 41.91
C ALA A 1019 -28.22 36.98 43.13
N ASN A 1020 -28.25 36.06 44.10
CA ASN A 1020 -28.92 36.24 45.37
C ASN A 1020 -27.87 36.57 46.42
N VAL A 1021 -27.51 37.84 46.51
CA VAL A 1021 -26.37 38.27 47.32
C VAL A 1021 -26.77 38.54 48.76
N PHE A 1022 -26.01 37.98 49.68
CA PHE A 1022 -26.11 38.18 51.12
C PHE A 1022 -24.81 38.81 51.61
N VAL A 1023 -24.91 39.95 52.29
CA VAL A 1023 -23.78 40.72 52.79
C VAL A 1023 -23.81 40.73 54.31
N GLN A 1024 -22.66 40.44 54.90
CA GLN A 1024 -22.43 40.45 56.34
C GLN A 1024 -21.20 41.30 56.64
N LEU A 1025 -21.40 42.37 57.40
CA LEU A 1025 -20.35 43.17 58.00
C LEU A 1025 -20.08 42.60 59.40
N GLU A 1026 -18.91 42.01 59.58
CA GLU A 1026 -18.46 41.50 60.88
C GLU A 1026 -17.83 42.65 61.66
N THR A 1027 -18.39 42.92 62.83
CA THR A 1027 -17.91 43.97 63.75
C THR A 1027 -17.56 43.35 65.09
N ASP A 1028 -16.36 43.59 65.58
CA ASP A 1028 -15.89 43.21 66.92
C ASP A 1028 -15.97 44.44 67.86
N PRO A 1029 -16.35 44.31 69.15
CA PRO A 1029 -16.21 45.39 70.12
C PRO A 1029 -14.79 45.98 70.25
N ALA A 1030 -13.75 45.28 69.78
CA ALA A 1030 -12.37 45.78 69.67
C ALA A 1030 -12.07 46.53 68.35
N ASP A 1031 -13.03 46.69 67.44
CA ASP A 1031 -12.81 47.39 66.17
C ASP A 1031 -12.62 48.90 66.37
N ALA A 1032 -11.61 49.45 65.69
CA ALA A 1032 -11.26 50.86 65.71
C ALA A 1032 -12.21 51.77 64.89
N PHE A 1033 -13.35 51.22 64.42
CA PHE A 1033 -14.41 51.97 63.73
C PHE A 1033 -15.78 51.68 64.35
N VAL A 1034 -16.52 52.73 64.67
CA VAL A 1034 -17.96 52.64 64.91
C VAL A 1034 -18.67 52.72 63.56
N VAL A 1035 -19.41 51.66 63.22
CA VAL A 1035 -20.07 51.56 61.91
C VAL A 1035 -21.57 51.80 61.99
N ALA A 1036 -22.06 52.73 61.18
CA ALA A 1036 -23.48 52.94 60.90
C ALA A 1036 -23.82 52.44 59.49
N GLY A 1037 -24.73 51.46 59.40
CA GLY A 1037 -25.18 50.86 58.13
C GLY A 1037 -25.68 49.43 58.30
N LEU A 1038 -25.87 48.71 57.20
CA LEU A 1038 -26.37 47.33 57.18
C LEU A 1038 -25.36 46.36 57.82
N ARG A 1039 -25.69 45.74 58.96
CA ARG A 1039 -24.83 44.74 59.63
C ARG A 1039 -24.91 43.39 58.92
N THR A 1040 -26.11 42.87 58.74
CA THR A 1040 -26.38 41.62 58.01
C THR A 1040 -27.65 41.77 57.20
N GLY A 1041 -27.64 41.37 55.93
CA GLY A 1041 -28.83 41.46 55.10
C GLY A 1041 -28.68 40.89 53.71
N ARG A 1042 -29.82 40.64 53.08
CA ARG A 1042 -29.93 40.22 51.68
C ARG A 1042 -30.09 41.47 50.80
N VAL A 1043 -29.26 41.57 49.77
CA VAL A 1043 -29.39 42.57 48.71
C VAL A 1043 -30.54 42.15 47.77
N PRO A 1044 -31.29 43.08 47.16
CA PRO A 1044 -32.23 42.76 46.09
C PRO A 1044 -31.61 41.83 45.05
N VAL A 1045 -32.42 40.97 44.43
CA VAL A 1045 -31.93 40.00 43.45
C VAL A 1045 -31.29 40.74 42.29
N LEU A 1046 -29.98 40.58 42.13
CA LEU A 1046 -29.21 41.22 41.06
C LEU A 1046 -29.45 40.47 39.76
N LEU A 1047 -30.11 41.10 38.80
CA LEU A 1047 -30.26 40.57 37.44
C LEU A 1047 -28.90 40.59 36.70
N PRO A 1048 -28.75 39.85 35.59
CA PRO A 1048 -27.63 40.04 34.65
C PRO A 1048 -27.44 41.52 34.29
N GLY A 1049 -26.21 42.02 34.38
CA GLY A 1049 -25.89 43.44 34.17
C GLY A 1049 -26.33 44.38 35.31
N GLY A 1050 -26.83 43.84 36.42
CA GLY A 1050 -27.26 44.62 37.57
C GLY A 1050 -26.09 45.04 38.48
N GLU A 1051 -26.18 46.26 39.01
CA GLU A 1051 -25.27 46.80 40.03
C GLU A 1051 -26.09 47.23 41.26
N GLU A 1052 -25.63 46.86 42.45
CA GLU A 1052 -26.18 47.37 43.72
C GLU A 1052 -25.06 47.95 44.59
N LYS A 1053 -25.34 49.09 45.24
CA LYS A 1053 -24.36 49.81 46.06
C LYS A 1053 -24.78 49.82 47.51
N LEU A 1054 -23.90 49.32 48.37
CA LEU A 1054 -24.03 49.39 49.82
C LEU A 1054 -23.08 50.46 50.35
N ALA A 1055 -23.58 51.31 51.25
CA ALA A 1055 -22.78 52.35 51.88
C ALA A 1055 -22.83 52.21 53.40
N TRP A 1056 -21.67 52.34 54.04
CA TRP A 1056 -21.51 52.44 55.48
C TRP A 1056 -20.81 53.75 55.83
N ASN A 1057 -21.21 54.36 56.96
CA ASN A 1057 -20.46 55.44 57.56
C ASN A 1057 -19.57 54.85 58.66
N LEU A 1058 -18.25 54.92 58.45
CA LEU A 1058 -17.26 54.50 59.44
C LEU A 1058 -16.81 55.72 60.23
N ILE A 1059 -16.94 55.67 61.55
CA ILE A 1059 -16.42 56.70 62.47
C ILE A 1059 -15.19 56.11 63.16
N PRO A 1060 -13.97 56.55 62.83
CA PRO A 1060 -12.77 56.05 63.48
C PRO A 1060 -12.71 56.50 64.93
N VAL A 1061 -12.32 55.59 65.82
CA VAL A 1061 -12.11 55.84 67.26
C VAL A 1061 -10.64 55.75 67.68
N GLU A 1062 -9.75 55.38 66.76
CA GLU A 1062 -8.29 55.32 66.96
C GLU A 1062 -7.52 55.97 65.79
N CYS A 1063 -6.32 56.50 66.04
CA CYS A 1063 -5.43 57.08 65.02
C CYS A 1063 -4.37 56.07 64.53
N GLY A 1064 -3.87 56.24 63.31
CA GLY A 1064 -2.85 55.38 62.69
C GLY A 1064 -3.33 54.61 61.46
N TYR A 1065 -2.60 53.59 61.01
CA TYR A 1065 -3.05 52.71 59.93
C TYR A 1065 -4.06 51.69 60.47
N VAL A 1066 -5.34 51.98 60.29
CA VAL A 1066 -6.43 51.19 60.85
C VAL A 1066 -7.05 50.31 59.75
N LYS A 1067 -7.31 49.03 60.07
CA LYS A 1067 -7.98 48.11 59.14
C LYS A 1067 -9.47 48.40 59.08
N VAL A 1068 -10.02 48.34 57.87
CA VAL A 1068 -11.47 48.44 57.63
C VAL A 1068 -12.17 47.20 58.20
N PRO A 1069 -13.38 47.30 58.77
CA PRO A 1069 -14.14 46.16 59.27
C PRO A 1069 -14.33 45.08 58.19
N ARG A 1070 -14.35 43.80 58.60
CA ARG A 1070 -14.42 42.67 57.67
C ARG A 1070 -15.79 42.59 57.01
N ILE A 1071 -15.81 42.62 55.67
CA ILE A 1071 -17.02 42.43 54.87
C ILE A 1071 -16.98 41.03 54.25
N ARG A 1072 -18.05 40.27 54.45
CA ARG A 1072 -18.28 38.98 53.78
C ARG A 1072 -19.47 39.11 52.83
N VAL A 1073 -19.23 38.80 51.56
CA VAL A 1073 -20.27 38.77 50.51
C VAL A 1073 -20.44 37.32 50.05
N THR A 1074 -21.67 36.80 50.09
CA THR A 1074 -21.99 35.42 49.67
C THR A 1074 -23.16 35.40 48.71
N ASN A 1075 -23.14 34.53 47.71
CA ASN A 1075 -24.25 34.29 46.78
C ASN A 1075 -24.99 33.01 47.20
N ARG A 1076 -26.21 33.15 47.75
CA ARG A 1076 -27.05 32.05 48.26
C ARG A 1076 -28.19 31.75 47.29
N ARG A 1077 -28.00 30.81 46.37
CA ARG A 1077 -29.07 30.33 45.47
C ARG A 1077 -29.86 29.21 46.17
N SER A 1078 -31.18 29.37 46.33
CA SER A 1078 -32.06 28.29 46.77
C SER A 1078 -32.17 27.27 45.64
N SER A 1079 -31.70 26.04 45.83
CA SER A 1079 -31.89 24.94 44.89
C SER A 1079 -33.38 24.57 44.82
N GLY A 1080 -34.11 25.20 43.90
CA GLY A 1080 -35.49 24.84 43.62
C GLY A 1080 -35.57 23.55 42.81
N ASN A 1081 -35.52 22.39 43.48
CA ASN A 1081 -36.02 21.13 42.93
C ASN A 1081 -37.28 20.71 43.70
N ALA A 1082 -38.41 20.76 43.01
CA ALA A 1082 -39.61 20.05 43.40
C ALA A 1082 -39.36 18.54 43.22
N GLY A 1083 -39.61 17.76 44.28
CA GLY A 1083 -39.72 16.29 44.24
C GLY A 1083 -38.45 15.53 44.60
N GLY A 1084 -38.26 15.27 45.89
CA GLY A 1084 -37.25 14.33 46.36
C GLY A 1084 -36.88 14.59 47.81
N THR A 1085 -37.43 13.77 48.71
CA THR A 1085 -37.07 13.72 50.13
C THR A 1085 -35.59 13.39 50.30
N ASP A 1086 -34.80 14.36 50.71
CA ASP A 1086 -33.80 14.16 51.75
C ASP A 1086 -33.46 15.49 52.41
N ALA A 1087 -33.61 15.52 53.73
CA ALA A 1087 -33.41 16.69 54.55
C ALA A 1087 -31.97 16.72 55.08
N GLY A 1088 -31.27 17.80 54.74
CA GLY A 1088 -30.02 18.22 55.37
C GLY A 1088 -28.84 18.15 54.42
N ILE A 1089 -28.37 19.32 53.96
CA ILE A 1089 -26.96 19.70 53.75
C ILE A 1089 -26.93 21.22 53.45
N ASP A 1090 -26.29 21.95 54.36
CA ASP A 1090 -25.53 23.20 54.23
C ASP A 1090 -26.04 24.34 53.34
N ASN A 1091 -26.54 25.37 54.02
CA ASN A 1091 -26.88 26.69 53.47
C ASN A 1091 -25.63 27.61 53.36
N GLU A 1092 -24.49 27.08 52.92
CA GLU A 1092 -23.26 27.86 52.70
C GLU A 1092 -23.23 28.42 51.27
N GLY A 1093 -23.59 29.70 51.11
CA GLY A 1093 -23.50 30.38 49.80
C GLY A 1093 -22.06 30.60 49.34
N VAL A 1094 -21.86 30.68 48.01
CA VAL A 1094 -20.54 30.88 47.38
C VAL A 1094 -19.98 32.26 47.74
N PRO A 1095 -18.75 32.39 48.28
CA PRO A 1095 -18.15 33.69 48.58
C PRO A 1095 -17.88 34.49 47.29
N VAL A 1096 -18.14 35.79 47.32
CA VAL A 1096 -17.92 36.72 46.20
C VAL A 1096 -16.64 37.51 46.45
N LYS A 1097 -15.78 37.64 45.42
CA LYS A 1097 -14.50 38.34 45.51
C LYS A 1097 -14.70 39.84 45.77
N ILE A 1098 -14.04 40.36 46.81
CA ILE A 1098 -13.96 41.79 47.11
C ILE A 1098 -12.64 42.35 46.57
N VAL A 1099 -12.70 43.43 45.78
CA VAL A 1099 -11.54 44.10 45.17
C VAL A 1099 -11.45 45.52 45.70
N ASP A 1100 -10.31 45.87 46.31
CA ASP A 1100 -9.98 47.24 46.71
C ASP A 1100 -9.25 47.97 45.57
N THR A 1101 -9.87 49.01 45.01
CA THR A 1101 -9.36 49.71 43.82
C THR A 1101 -8.08 50.51 44.07
N ARG A 1102 -7.66 50.69 45.33
CA ARG A 1102 -6.45 51.45 45.68
C ARG A 1102 -5.16 50.64 45.48
N ILE A 1103 -5.26 49.31 45.53
CA ILE A 1103 -4.12 48.39 45.49
C ILE A 1103 -4.20 47.43 44.30
N GLU A 1104 -5.17 47.63 43.41
CA GLU A 1104 -5.29 46.81 42.21
C GLU A 1104 -4.16 47.15 41.23
N GLN A 1105 -3.13 46.30 41.24
CA GLN A 1105 -2.16 46.18 40.17
C GLN A 1105 -2.18 44.73 39.71
N ARG A 1106 -2.80 44.46 38.55
CA ARG A 1106 -2.63 43.18 37.87
C ARG A 1106 -1.63 43.40 36.74
N PRO A 1107 -0.43 42.80 36.79
CA PRO A 1107 0.41 42.75 35.60
C PRO A 1107 -0.37 42.01 34.51
N GLY A 1108 -0.31 42.54 33.29
CA GLY A 1108 -0.74 41.80 32.11
C GLY A 1108 0.05 40.50 32.01
N VAL A 1109 -0.59 39.45 31.52
CA VAL A 1109 0.12 38.19 31.23
C VAL A 1109 1.25 38.54 30.25
N PRO A 1110 2.53 38.25 30.56
CA PRO A 1110 3.61 38.51 29.63
C PRO A 1110 3.36 37.67 28.38
N ILE A 1111 3.19 38.36 27.25
CA ILE A 1111 3.21 37.73 25.94
C ILE A 1111 4.68 37.50 25.63
N THR A 1112 5.21 36.33 25.97
CA THR A 1112 6.44 35.87 25.35
C THR A 1112 6.17 35.78 23.85
N SER A 1113 6.91 36.57 23.07
CA SER A 1113 7.04 36.36 21.64
C SER A 1113 7.30 34.88 21.38
N VAL A 1114 6.56 34.30 20.45
CA VAL A 1114 6.70 32.90 20.04
C VAL A 1114 8.12 32.70 19.53
N GLN A 1115 9.01 32.28 20.41
CA GLN A 1115 10.34 31.70 20.19
C GLN A 1115 10.94 31.43 21.57
N ASP A 1116 10.59 30.28 22.12
CA ASP A 1116 11.42 29.39 22.95
C ASP A 1116 10.51 28.44 23.74
N GLU A 1117 10.69 27.14 23.50
CA GLU A 1117 10.12 26.05 24.29
C GLU A 1117 10.75 26.02 25.70
N ASP A 1118 10.07 25.34 26.62
CA ASP A 1118 10.48 24.95 27.97
C ASP A 1118 10.38 26.00 29.09
N VAL A 1119 9.17 26.09 29.69
CA VAL A 1119 9.04 26.39 31.13
C VAL A 1119 7.99 25.48 31.75
N GLU A 1120 8.44 24.58 32.62
CA GLU A 1120 7.64 23.82 33.58
C GLU A 1120 6.76 24.79 34.39
N SER A 1121 5.43 24.64 34.32
CA SER A 1121 4.53 25.37 35.22
C SER A 1121 4.36 24.60 36.52
N GLU A 1122 5.13 25.10 37.49
CA GLU A 1122 5.02 24.89 38.93
C GLU A 1122 3.58 24.94 39.44
N ASN A 1123 3.33 24.12 40.46
CA ASN A 1123 2.11 24.10 41.27
C ASN A 1123 1.65 25.52 41.67
N ALA A 1124 0.51 25.95 41.12
CA ALA A 1124 -0.20 27.12 41.61
C ALA A 1124 -0.65 26.89 43.06
N GLN A 1125 0.03 27.57 43.99
CA GLN A 1125 -0.43 27.72 45.37
C GLN A 1125 -1.76 28.51 45.38
N PRO A 1126 -2.73 28.17 46.25
CA PRO A 1126 -3.94 28.95 46.38
C PRO A 1126 -3.62 30.33 46.96
N ILE A 1127 -3.96 31.37 46.20
CA ILE A 1127 -3.77 32.79 46.54
C ILE A 1127 -4.61 33.14 47.78
N GLU A 1128 -3.94 33.77 48.75
CA GLU A 1128 -4.43 34.22 50.06
C GLU A 1128 -5.76 34.99 50.02
N GLU A 1129 -6.58 34.78 51.06
CA GLU A 1129 -7.81 35.53 51.36
C GLU A 1129 -7.56 37.07 51.34
N SER A 1130 -8.45 37.79 50.63
CA SER A 1130 -8.51 39.24 50.38
C SER A 1130 -7.76 40.19 51.35
N ARG A 1131 -6.68 40.82 50.88
CA ARG A 1131 -6.06 42.01 51.52
C ARG A 1131 -6.86 43.27 51.19
N ILE A 1132 -7.69 43.76 52.11
CA ILE A 1132 -8.25 45.14 52.04
C ILE A 1132 -7.19 46.09 52.63
N ALA A 1133 -6.91 47.22 51.97
CA ALA A 1133 -5.88 48.14 52.43
C ALA A 1133 -6.33 48.92 53.68
N SER A 1134 -5.42 49.08 54.66
CA SER A 1134 -5.65 49.92 55.82
C SER A 1134 -5.86 51.39 55.43
N ILE A 1135 -6.63 52.11 56.23
CA ILE A 1135 -6.85 53.55 56.09
C ILE A 1135 -5.94 54.28 57.07
N LEU A 1136 -5.25 55.32 56.61
CA LEU A 1136 -4.50 56.20 57.49
C LEU A 1136 -5.46 57.17 58.20
N VAL A 1137 -5.69 56.98 59.50
CA VAL A 1137 -6.49 57.87 60.35
C VAL A 1137 -5.58 58.92 61.01
N LEU A 1138 -5.83 60.18 60.66
CA LEU A 1138 -5.17 61.36 61.23
C LEU A 1138 -5.97 61.88 62.43
N PRO A 1139 -5.34 62.54 63.43
CA PRO A 1139 -6.04 63.11 64.58
C PRO A 1139 -7.04 64.23 64.25
#